data_AF-A0A8H5R314-F1
#
_entry.id   AF-A0A8H5R314-F1
#
_cell.length_a   1.000
_cell.length_b   1.000
_cell.length_c   1.000
_cell.angle_alpha   90.00
_cell.angle_beta   90.00
_cell.angle_gamma   90.00
#
_symmetry.space_group_name_H-M   'P 1'
#
loop_
_entity.id
_entity.type
_entity.pdbx_description
1 polymer ?
#
loop_
_entity_poly.entity_id
_entity_poly.type
_entity_poly.pdbx_seq_one_letter_code
_entity_poly.pdbx_strand_id
1 'polypeptide(L)'
;MAATKRPVRIANISGATGDGPGALYRIVREGPVDVVTGDYLAEVNVAWLALEKQNDPAMGYDGNFLRQLDRETAHIIADKGIKVIHDGGALNPKGLAQKCQELLQSYGITSLKVACVEGDNVMDILDTLKKPGYAPHLDVKGRDLSHIDKPVLSANAYVGMSGILAALHAGADIIISGRCCDASPVMGAAAWWHGWKEDEYDKLAGALIAGHCTECGCYATGGNFSGFKSIPKNWNQGFPIAEVSSDGSFEVALQEGARGLVSKDTITAQLVYEIQGPFYLNPDVVADIRNVEVLDKSKNRVSVSGLTGQAPPPTTKLAICTTGGFQIEYYLFAVGLDVEEKLQDFRNCLEEVIPNRADYAVLRADIKETLATLPVAVGGYGLGGYCGQHACMDFRMMAPRPYVVYEPFLVPYADTKLRVTVGEDSQYVSPPQKTKPFSGQITYDAHQELDISRYGDTARAPLGMRVHARSGDKGSNANVGFWVTEDDEYDWLRSFLSIQRVKQLLGYDYSEKWEVERFDISNIRCVHFLVMGVLEGGISCSPRLDGLAKSFGEFLQSVGFNGTYGGFSQYCLADPLSTVKVPEELSDEIAAPLFCAGVTAYGAIKKAAKRQLPGSLVNIVGSGGVGHLAIIHSGADAVFNSLTTPMETIELAQSTLVVSGSIRAYQFGMGITQVRGAIIAVGAPHELFPCNVTEMVLRELSIIATNQGTRQELAESLSMAASHNIKPLILTRHVDEINEGVKDLIGGKVTGRTVFNMWK
;
A
#
# COMPACT_ATOMS: atom_id res chain seq x y z
N MET A 1 22.68 39.91 21.12
CA MET A 1 21.86 38.78 20.61
C MET A 1 22.56 37.51 21.03
N ALA A 2 21.90 36.61 21.76
CA ALA A 2 22.47 35.28 22.00
C ALA A 2 22.66 34.59 20.63
N ALA A 3 23.78 33.91 20.41
CA ALA A 3 24.01 33.19 19.17
C ALA A 3 22.87 32.17 18.97
N THR A 4 22.21 32.20 17.82
CA THR A 4 21.18 31.22 17.47
C THR A 4 21.81 29.83 17.45
N LYS A 5 21.26 28.89 18.24
CA LYS A 5 21.71 27.50 18.22
C LYS A 5 21.47 26.93 16.82
N ARG A 6 22.37 26.05 16.37
CA ARG A 6 22.13 25.28 15.14
C ARG A 6 20.86 24.42 15.27
N PRO A 7 20.24 24.00 14.15
CA PRO A 7 19.15 23.04 14.19
C PRO A 7 19.53 21.76 14.94
N VAL A 8 18.56 21.20 15.68
CA VAL A 8 18.69 19.88 16.31
C VAL A 8 18.41 18.81 15.27
N ARG A 9 19.20 17.74 15.24
CA ARG A 9 19.06 16.65 14.29
C ARG A 9 18.45 15.44 14.98
N ILE A 10 17.21 15.13 14.62
CA ILE A 10 16.36 14.12 15.26
C ILE A 10 16.03 13.06 14.23
N ALA A 11 16.44 11.82 14.47
CA ALA A 11 16.20 10.71 13.55
C ALA A 11 15.28 9.66 14.19
N ASN A 12 14.37 9.09 13.41
CA ASN A 12 13.57 7.96 13.89
C ASN A 12 14.31 6.62 13.66
N ILE A 13 13.99 5.61 14.46
CA ILE A 13 14.54 4.24 14.39
C ILE A 13 13.47 3.14 14.37
N SER A 14 12.18 3.50 14.49
CA SER A 14 11.06 2.56 14.47
C SER A 14 9.75 3.26 14.10
N GLY A 15 8.89 2.60 13.33
CA GLY A 15 7.48 2.98 13.16
C GLY A 15 6.46 1.94 13.65
N ALA A 16 6.93 0.81 14.20
CA ALA A 16 6.11 -0.26 14.77
C ALA A 16 6.98 -1.26 15.53
N THR A 17 6.37 -2.05 16.41
CA THR A 17 6.98 -3.27 16.98
C THR A 17 7.68 -4.11 15.91
N GLY A 18 9.00 -4.29 16.05
CA GLY A 18 9.83 -5.11 15.17
C GLY A 18 10.35 -4.42 13.90
N ASP A 19 10.00 -3.15 13.68
CA ASP A 19 10.54 -2.36 12.57
C ASP A 19 12.03 -2.03 12.79
N GLY A 20 12.77 -1.90 11.68
CA GLY A 20 14.16 -1.48 11.67
C GLY A 20 15.09 -2.17 12.67
N PRO A 21 15.26 -3.51 12.70
CA PRO A 21 16.12 -4.18 13.70
C PRO A 21 17.57 -3.66 13.77
N GLY A 22 18.10 -3.13 12.67
CA GLY A 22 19.42 -2.49 12.62
C GLY A 22 19.39 -0.97 12.40
N ALA A 23 18.22 -0.32 12.52
CA ALA A 23 18.06 1.11 12.25
C ALA A 23 18.82 1.96 13.27
N LEU A 24 18.69 1.64 14.57
CA LEU A 24 19.38 2.35 15.64
C LEU A 24 20.89 2.34 15.43
N TYR A 25 21.50 1.16 15.26
CA TYR A 25 22.93 1.01 15.00
C TYR A 25 23.41 1.85 13.80
N ARG A 26 22.73 1.77 12.65
CA ARG A 26 23.10 2.51 11.44
C ARG A 26 23.08 4.01 11.68
N ILE A 27 21.99 4.51 12.27
CA ILE A 27 21.77 5.93 12.51
C ILE A 27 22.80 6.49 13.50
N VAL A 28 23.05 5.81 14.64
CA VAL A 28 24.00 6.34 15.64
C VAL A 28 25.45 6.23 15.19
N ARG A 29 25.79 5.21 14.38
CA ARG A 29 27.16 5.02 13.88
C ARG A 29 27.54 6.07 12.85
N GLU A 30 26.68 6.27 11.84
CA GLU A 30 27.01 7.01 10.61
C GLU A 30 26.23 8.32 10.45
N GLY A 31 25.07 8.44 11.10
CA GLY A 31 24.19 9.58 10.99
C GLY A 31 24.70 10.79 11.78
N PRO A 32 24.55 12.02 11.25
CA PRO A 32 24.79 13.23 12.01
C PRO A 32 23.60 13.50 12.93
N VAL A 33 23.45 12.75 14.03
CA VAL A 33 22.27 12.82 14.90
C VAL A 33 22.61 13.30 16.31
N ASP A 34 21.71 14.10 16.88
CA ASP A 34 21.77 14.55 18.28
C ASP A 34 20.83 13.73 19.16
N VAL A 35 19.66 13.40 18.59
CA VAL A 35 18.60 12.66 19.25
C VAL A 35 18.09 11.58 18.29
N VAL A 36 17.84 10.40 18.83
CA VAL A 36 17.09 9.35 18.14
C VAL A 36 15.75 9.14 18.84
N THR A 37 14.70 9.04 18.05
CA THR A 37 13.36 8.73 18.53
C THR A 37 12.94 7.33 18.07
N GLY A 38 12.08 6.67 18.82
CA GLY A 38 11.46 5.41 18.42
C GLY A 38 9.98 5.43 18.69
N ASP A 39 9.19 5.19 17.65
CA ASP A 39 7.75 4.96 17.75
C ASP A 39 7.50 3.45 17.61
N TYR A 40 7.08 2.82 18.71
CA TYR A 40 6.82 1.38 18.78
C TYR A 40 5.34 1.06 18.94
N LEU A 41 4.49 2.05 19.19
CA LEU A 41 3.11 1.82 19.60
C LEU A 41 2.10 2.38 18.61
N ALA A 42 1.24 1.50 18.13
CA ALA A 42 -0.10 1.86 17.65
C ALA A 42 -1.16 1.33 18.64
N GLU A 43 -2.42 1.67 18.39
CA GLU A 43 -3.57 1.21 19.16
C GLU A 43 -3.59 -0.30 19.35
N VAL A 44 -3.22 -1.04 18.29
CA VAL A 44 -3.15 -2.51 18.30
C VAL A 44 -2.07 -3.05 19.26
N ASN A 45 -0.95 -2.34 19.43
CA ASN A 45 0.13 -2.76 20.33
C ASN A 45 -0.31 -2.64 21.79
N VAL A 46 -0.97 -1.54 22.14
CA VAL A 46 -1.52 -1.32 23.50
C VAL A 46 -2.52 -2.43 23.85
N ALA A 47 -3.39 -2.80 22.91
CA ALA A 47 -4.35 -3.87 23.06
C ALA A 47 -3.69 -5.23 23.37
N TRP A 48 -2.67 -5.62 22.61
CA TRP A 48 -1.97 -6.90 22.83
C TRP A 48 -1.14 -6.90 24.11
N LEU A 49 -0.43 -5.81 24.38
CA LEU A 49 0.36 -5.65 25.60
C LEU A 49 -0.53 -5.65 26.86
N ALA A 50 -1.80 -5.21 26.76
CA ALA A 50 -2.75 -5.31 27.85
C ALA A 50 -3.10 -6.76 28.18
N LEU A 51 -3.32 -7.61 27.17
CA LEU A 51 -3.55 -9.04 27.36
C LEU A 51 -2.30 -9.74 27.91
N GLU A 52 -1.11 -9.40 27.42
CA GLU A 52 0.15 -9.95 27.95
C GLU A 52 0.34 -9.59 29.43
N LYS A 53 0.15 -8.32 29.79
CA LYS A 53 0.27 -7.84 31.17
C LYS A 53 -0.74 -8.49 32.12
N GLN A 54 -1.93 -8.83 31.61
CA GLN A 54 -2.96 -9.54 32.38
C GLN A 54 -2.52 -10.96 32.76
N ASN A 55 -1.74 -11.61 31.88
CA ASN A 55 -1.16 -12.93 32.14
C ASN A 55 0.13 -12.87 32.99
N ASP A 56 0.97 -11.86 32.75
CA ASP A 56 2.20 -11.61 33.51
C ASP A 56 2.33 -10.11 33.85
N PRO A 57 2.14 -9.72 35.14
CA PRO A 57 2.24 -8.32 35.57
C PRO A 57 3.61 -7.66 35.29
N ALA A 58 4.68 -8.44 35.08
CA ALA A 58 6.00 -7.92 34.73
C ALA A 58 6.11 -7.45 33.27
N MET A 59 5.17 -7.84 32.41
CA MET A 59 5.12 -7.49 30.98
C MET A 59 4.35 -6.17 30.75
N GLY A 60 3.90 -5.95 29.51
CA GLY A 60 3.16 -4.75 29.10
C GLY A 60 4.03 -3.63 28.52
N TYR A 61 5.24 -3.94 28.06
CA TYR A 61 6.13 -3.03 27.34
C TYR A 61 6.67 -3.70 26.07
N ASP A 62 7.17 -2.93 25.11
CA ASP A 62 7.81 -3.44 23.90
C ASP A 62 9.30 -3.75 24.14
N GLY A 63 9.70 -5.01 23.95
CA GLY A 63 11.07 -5.48 24.17
C GLY A 63 12.03 -5.26 23.00
N ASN A 64 11.59 -4.74 21.84
CA ASN A 64 12.45 -4.61 20.66
C ASN A 64 13.54 -3.56 20.83
N PHE A 65 13.28 -2.49 21.58
CA PHE A 65 14.29 -1.50 21.88
C PHE A 65 15.53 -2.14 22.54
N LEU A 66 15.33 -3.07 23.47
CA LEU A 66 16.44 -3.79 24.12
C LEU A 66 17.25 -4.64 23.13
N ARG A 67 16.63 -5.11 22.04
CA ARG A 67 17.31 -5.85 20.96
C ARG A 67 18.09 -4.93 20.02
N GLN A 68 17.58 -3.73 19.78
CA GLN A 68 18.27 -2.70 18.99
C GLN A 68 19.43 -2.06 19.75
N LEU A 69 19.34 -2.01 21.09
CA LEU A 69 20.40 -1.51 21.98
C LEU A 69 21.44 -2.62 22.27
N ASP A 70 22.12 -3.09 21.23
CA ASP A 70 23.27 -3.99 21.40
C ASP A 70 24.45 -3.27 22.08
N ARG A 71 25.48 -4.04 22.49
CA ARG A 71 26.66 -3.52 23.20
C ARG A 71 27.38 -2.43 22.42
N GLU A 72 27.62 -2.62 21.12
CA GLU A 72 28.34 -1.66 20.29
C GLU A 72 27.51 -0.38 20.11
N THR A 73 26.22 -0.54 19.80
CA THR A 73 25.26 0.55 19.69
C THR A 73 25.22 1.40 20.97
N ALA A 74 25.14 0.76 22.14
CA ALA A 74 25.10 1.46 23.43
C ALA A 74 26.38 2.25 23.72
N HIS A 75 27.56 1.70 23.38
CA HIS A 75 28.82 2.43 23.50
C HIS A 75 28.88 3.65 22.58
N ILE A 76 28.43 3.52 21.32
CA ILE A 76 28.39 4.66 20.38
C ILE A 76 27.48 5.77 20.92
N ILE A 77 26.33 5.43 21.48
CA ILE A 77 25.40 6.39 22.09
C ILE A 77 26.07 7.12 23.26
N ALA A 78 26.75 6.38 24.16
CA ALA A 78 27.47 6.95 25.30
C ALA A 78 28.64 7.85 24.87
N ASP A 79 29.46 7.40 23.92
CA ASP A 79 30.65 8.13 23.47
C ASP A 79 30.29 9.43 22.73
N LYS A 80 29.19 9.41 21.96
CA LYS A 80 28.71 10.59 21.21
C LYS A 80 27.75 11.48 22.01
N GLY A 81 27.26 11.02 23.16
CA GLY A 81 26.27 11.73 23.95
C GLY A 81 24.91 11.89 23.25
N ILE A 82 24.52 10.89 22.44
CA ILE A 82 23.24 10.90 21.71
C ILE A 82 22.09 10.64 22.70
N LYS A 83 21.01 11.41 22.58
CA LYS A 83 19.80 11.19 23.38
C LYS A 83 18.87 10.18 22.69
N VAL A 84 18.22 9.33 23.46
CA VAL A 84 17.27 8.33 22.98
C VAL A 84 15.91 8.58 23.64
N ILE A 85 14.85 8.70 22.86
CA ILE A 85 13.50 8.96 23.37
C ILE A 85 12.50 8.05 22.67
N HIS A 86 11.77 7.21 23.39
CA HIS A 86 10.78 6.35 22.75
C HIS A 86 9.59 6.04 23.65
N ASP A 87 8.50 5.60 23.03
CA ASP A 87 7.22 5.32 23.69
C ASP A 87 6.99 3.83 23.99
N GLY A 88 7.93 2.96 23.59
CA GLY A 88 7.85 1.51 23.81
C GLY A 88 7.69 1.03 25.27
N GLY A 89 7.67 1.92 26.26
CA GLY A 89 7.30 1.57 27.63
C GLY A 89 5.84 1.17 27.79
N ALA A 90 4.95 1.64 26.90
CA ALA A 90 3.54 1.25 26.84
C ALA A 90 2.84 1.24 28.22
N LEU A 91 2.39 0.07 28.68
CA LEU A 91 1.68 -0.13 29.95
C LEU A 91 2.62 -0.38 31.14
N ASN A 92 3.94 -0.44 30.91
CA ASN A 92 4.95 -0.71 31.92
C ASN A 92 6.29 -0.01 31.62
N PRO A 93 6.32 1.33 31.50
CA PRO A 93 7.53 2.07 31.19
C PRO A 93 8.62 1.88 32.27
N LYS A 94 8.22 1.72 33.54
CA LYS A 94 9.15 1.43 34.63
C LYS A 94 9.85 0.07 34.47
N GLY A 95 9.12 -0.96 34.07
CA GLY A 95 9.69 -2.30 33.82
C GLY A 95 10.70 -2.28 32.69
N LEU A 96 10.40 -1.60 31.58
CA LEU A 96 11.34 -1.45 30.48
C LEU A 96 12.57 -0.62 30.86
N ALA A 97 12.40 0.44 31.66
CA ALA A 97 13.52 1.24 32.16
C ALA A 97 14.46 0.43 33.05
N GLN A 98 13.93 -0.42 33.94
CA GLN A 98 14.74 -1.34 34.74
C GLN A 98 15.53 -2.31 33.86
N LYS A 99 14.88 -2.93 32.86
CA LYS A 99 15.55 -3.86 31.94
C LYS A 99 16.61 -3.18 31.07
N CYS A 100 16.36 -1.95 30.64
CA CYS A 100 17.34 -1.14 29.93
C CYS A 100 18.56 -0.84 30.81
N GLN A 101 18.34 -0.46 32.07
CA GLN A 101 19.43 -0.19 33.03
C GLN A 101 20.27 -1.45 33.32
N GLU A 102 19.62 -2.61 33.53
CA GLU A 102 20.29 -3.91 33.71
C GLU A 102 21.15 -4.27 32.48
N LEU A 103 20.62 -4.04 31.28
CA LEU A 103 21.32 -4.31 30.02
C LEU A 103 22.57 -3.43 29.88
N LEU A 104 22.45 -2.13 30.12
CA LEU A 104 23.59 -1.20 30.11
C LEU A 104 24.66 -1.58 31.13
N GLN A 105 24.27 -1.98 32.34
CA GLN A 105 25.20 -2.48 33.36
C GLN A 105 25.92 -3.74 32.90
N SER A 106 25.24 -4.67 32.22
CA SER A 106 25.87 -5.87 31.64
C SER A 106 26.90 -5.54 30.54
N TYR A 107 26.76 -4.37 29.92
CA TYR A 107 27.73 -3.84 28.96
C TYR A 107 28.88 -3.06 29.62
N GLY A 108 28.80 -2.80 30.92
CA GLY A 108 29.77 -1.98 31.66
C GLY A 108 29.54 -0.47 31.49
N ILE A 109 28.36 -0.06 31.05
CA ILE A 109 27.99 1.34 30.82
C ILE A 109 27.21 1.86 32.03
N THR A 110 27.79 2.81 32.75
CA THR A 110 27.17 3.50 33.90
C THR A 110 27.00 5.00 33.68
N SER A 111 27.49 5.53 32.56
CA SER A 111 27.44 6.95 32.22
C SER A 111 26.07 7.40 31.70
N LEU A 112 25.27 6.49 31.14
CA LEU A 112 23.95 6.78 30.59
C LEU A 112 22.87 6.70 31.68
N LYS A 113 22.08 7.77 31.82
CA LYS A 113 20.92 7.83 32.73
C LYS A 113 19.64 7.44 32.00
N VAL A 114 18.95 6.44 32.54
CA VAL A 114 17.64 5.99 32.05
C VAL A 114 16.54 6.66 32.86
N ALA A 115 15.56 7.23 32.17
CA ALA A 115 14.35 7.81 32.73
C ALA A 115 13.11 7.06 32.26
N CYS A 116 12.09 6.98 33.12
CA CYS A 116 10.74 6.61 32.70
C CYS A 116 9.75 7.77 32.88
N VAL A 117 8.82 7.88 31.94
CA VAL A 117 7.68 8.81 31.98
C VAL A 117 6.40 8.00 32.13
N GLU A 118 5.64 8.28 33.19
CA GLU A 118 4.39 7.62 33.57
C GLU A 118 3.27 8.64 33.73
N GLY A 119 2.01 8.18 33.77
CA GLY A 119 0.82 9.00 34.03
C GLY A 119 -0.17 9.05 32.88
N ASP A 120 0.16 8.37 31.78
CA ASP A 120 -0.75 8.04 30.68
C ASP A 120 -1.82 7.01 31.12
N ASN A 121 -1.42 6.01 31.91
CA ASN A 121 -2.36 5.00 32.41
C ASN A 121 -3.26 5.57 33.52
N VAL A 122 -4.56 5.71 33.22
CA VAL A 122 -5.59 6.28 34.08
C VAL A 122 -6.60 5.23 34.59
N MET A 123 -6.19 3.96 34.63
CA MET A 123 -7.04 2.88 35.16
C MET A 123 -7.45 3.08 36.63
N ASP A 124 -6.67 3.84 37.42
CA ASP A 124 -6.98 4.13 38.83
C ASP A 124 -8.22 5.01 39.02
N ILE A 125 -8.63 5.74 37.98
CA ILE A 125 -9.79 6.63 38.01
C ILE A 125 -10.94 6.15 37.12
N LEU A 126 -10.93 4.88 36.69
CA LEU A 126 -11.93 4.34 35.75
C LEU A 126 -13.39 4.56 36.21
N ASP A 127 -13.67 4.41 37.50
CA ASP A 127 -15.02 4.66 38.06
C ASP A 127 -15.47 6.12 37.90
N THR A 128 -14.54 7.06 37.90
CA THR A 128 -14.83 8.47 37.60
C THR A 128 -15.05 8.67 36.11
N LEU A 129 -14.20 8.07 35.26
CA LEU A 129 -14.32 8.15 33.82
C LEU A 129 -15.64 7.54 33.31
N LYS A 130 -16.17 6.51 33.98
CA LYS A 130 -17.47 5.88 33.67
C LYS A 130 -18.70 6.66 34.15
N LYS A 131 -18.55 7.85 34.74
CA LYS A 131 -19.70 8.71 35.03
C LYS A 131 -20.27 9.28 33.72
N PRO A 132 -21.61 9.30 33.55
CA PRO A 132 -22.23 9.85 32.35
C PRO A 132 -21.73 11.28 32.05
N GLY A 133 -21.32 11.51 30.80
CA GLY A 133 -20.80 12.78 30.31
C GLY A 133 -19.35 13.11 30.68
N TYR A 134 -18.64 12.29 31.47
CA TYR A 134 -17.28 12.62 31.93
C TYR A 134 -16.22 12.43 30.84
N ALA A 135 -16.19 11.24 30.22
CA ALA A 135 -15.26 10.89 29.16
C ALA A 135 -16.03 10.69 27.84
N PRO A 136 -16.32 11.78 27.09
CA PRO A 136 -17.05 11.68 25.83
C PRO A 136 -16.23 10.94 24.78
N HIS A 137 -16.91 10.19 23.91
CA HIS A 137 -16.27 9.54 22.77
C HIS A 137 -15.74 10.60 21.80
N LEU A 138 -14.56 10.37 21.23
CA LEU A 138 -13.88 11.33 20.36
C LEU A 138 -14.66 11.59 19.07
N ASP A 139 -15.06 10.51 18.38
CA ASP A 139 -15.68 10.59 17.05
C ASP A 139 -17.22 10.47 17.04
N VAL A 140 -17.85 9.93 18.09
CA VAL A 140 -19.29 9.59 18.11
C VAL A 140 -20.05 10.51 19.07
N LYS A 141 -20.83 11.44 18.51
CA LYS A 141 -21.64 12.40 19.29
C LYS A 141 -22.64 11.67 20.21
N GLY A 142 -22.70 12.09 21.46
CA GLY A 142 -23.63 11.55 22.46
C GLY A 142 -23.22 10.20 23.06
N ARG A 143 -22.11 9.61 22.61
CA ARG A 143 -21.49 8.43 23.26
C ARG A 143 -20.42 8.89 24.24
N ASP A 144 -20.29 8.15 25.34
CA ASP A 144 -19.27 8.35 26.37
C ASP A 144 -18.90 7.01 27.01
N LEU A 145 -17.87 7.01 27.86
CA LEU A 145 -17.35 5.77 28.46
C LEU A 145 -18.34 5.03 29.37
N SER A 146 -19.40 5.69 29.87
CA SER A 146 -20.42 5.05 30.70
C SER A 146 -21.23 4.00 29.92
N HIS A 147 -21.22 4.08 28.60
CA HIS A 147 -21.86 3.12 27.70
C HIS A 147 -21.05 1.82 27.53
N ILE A 148 -19.83 1.73 28.07
CA ILE A 148 -18.99 0.54 28.00
C ILE A 148 -19.31 -0.41 29.15
N ASP A 149 -19.94 -1.53 28.81
CA ASP A 149 -20.34 -2.61 29.70
C ASP A 149 -19.29 -3.73 29.81
N LYS A 150 -18.46 -3.90 28.77
CA LYS A 150 -17.38 -4.91 28.75
C LYS A 150 -16.23 -4.55 29.71
N PRO A 151 -15.51 -5.57 30.23
CA PRO A 151 -14.29 -5.36 31.01
C PRO A 151 -13.24 -4.52 30.27
N VAL A 152 -12.75 -3.48 30.93
CA VAL A 152 -11.67 -2.61 30.44
C VAL A 152 -10.33 -3.26 30.78
N LEU A 153 -9.52 -3.50 29.76
CA LEU A 153 -8.17 -4.06 29.85
C LEU A 153 -7.13 -2.97 30.08
N SER A 154 -7.28 -1.82 29.42
CA SER A 154 -6.40 -0.67 29.60
C SER A 154 -7.13 0.64 29.31
N ALA A 155 -6.63 1.71 29.93
CA ALA A 155 -7.08 3.08 29.75
C ALA A 155 -5.87 4.01 29.72
N ASN A 156 -5.44 4.43 28.54
CA ASN A 156 -4.20 5.18 28.34
C ASN A 156 -4.46 6.51 27.63
N ALA A 157 -4.19 7.62 28.33
CA ALA A 157 -4.21 8.96 27.77
C ALA A 157 -3.01 9.18 26.87
N TYR A 158 -3.20 9.87 25.76
CA TYR A 158 -2.11 10.26 24.86
C TYR A 158 -1.48 11.52 25.44
N VAL A 159 -0.36 11.37 26.16
CA VAL A 159 0.31 12.52 26.79
C VAL A 159 1.25 13.25 25.83
N GLY A 160 1.51 14.52 26.14
CA GLY A 160 2.39 15.40 25.37
C GLY A 160 3.87 15.28 25.71
N MET A 161 4.64 16.28 25.31
CA MET A 161 6.09 16.36 25.47
C MET A 161 6.54 16.72 26.90
N SER A 162 5.66 17.24 27.77
CA SER A 162 6.05 17.80 29.08
C SER A 162 6.90 16.84 29.93
N GLY A 163 6.55 15.55 29.97
CA GLY A 163 7.30 14.53 30.70
C GLY A 163 8.66 14.23 30.08
N ILE A 164 8.73 14.23 28.75
CA ILE A 164 9.98 14.06 28.00
C ILE A 164 10.91 15.24 28.24
N LEU A 165 10.38 16.47 28.19
CA LEU A 165 11.12 17.70 28.45
C LEU A 165 11.66 17.74 29.89
N ALA A 166 10.85 17.37 30.87
CA ALA A 166 11.28 17.27 32.27
C ALA A 166 12.37 16.21 32.48
N ALA A 167 12.30 15.06 31.79
CA ALA A 167 13.34 14.04 31.84
C ALA A 167 14.68 14.54 31.22
N LEU A 168 14.62 15.24 30.09
CA LEU A 168 15.80 15.85 29.47
C LEU A 168 16.43 16.92 30.38
N HIS A 169 15.62 17.75 31.06
CA HIS A 169 16.11 18.74 32.03
C HIS A 169 16.72 18.10 33.28
N ALA A 170 16.22 16.94 33.71
CA ALA A 170 16.82 16.12 34.77
C ALA A 170 18.13 15.42 34.32
N GLY A 171 18.53 15.58 33.06
CA GLY A 171 19.77 15.05 32.51
C GLY A 171 19.69 13.60 32.06
N ALA A 172 18.50 13.09 31.74
CA ALA A 172 18.35 11.75 31.16
C ALA A 172 19.05 11.65 29.79
N ASP A 173 19.52 10.45 29.47
CA ASP A 173 20.11 10.09 28.17
C ASP A 173 19.17 9.18 27.38
N ILE A 174 18.51 8.25 28.07
CA ILE A 174 17.50 7.35 27.50
C ILE A 174 16.17 7.61 28.22
N ILE A 175 15.14 7.94 27.47
CA ILE A 175 13.80 8.26 28.00
C ILE A 175 12.81 7.25 27.44
N ILE A 176 12.17 6.53 28.36
CA ILE A 176 11.16 5.51 28.07
C ILE A 176 9.81 6.04 28.55
N SER A 177 8.96 6.45 27.62
CA SER A 177 7.60 6.87 27.91
C SER A 177 6.65 5.69 27.93
N GLY A 178 5.56 5.79 28.70
CA GLY A 178 4.31 5.08 28.41
C GLY A 178 3.68 5.61 27.12
N ARG A 179 2.35 5.55 26.98
CA ARG A 179 1.69 6.11 25.79
C ARG A 179 1.83 7.63 25.74
N CYS A 180 2.59 8.15 24.79
CA CYS A 180 2.57 9.54 24.37
C CYS A 180 2.09 9.66 22.92
N CYS A 181 1.81 10.88 22.46
CA CYS A 181 1.63 11.10 21.02
C CYS A 181 2.93 10.86 20.26
N ASP A 182 2.81 10.28 19.07
CA ASP A 182 3.92 9.74 18.28
C ASP A 182 4.96 10.83 17.90
N ALA A 183 4.50 12.07 17.69
CA ALA A 183 5.35 13.24 17.45
C ALA A 183 5.96 13.88 18.71
N SER A 184 5.43 13.60 19.91
CA SER A 184 5.86 14.21 21.18
C SER A 184 7.34 13.98 21.52
N PRO A 185 7.97 12.83 21.22
CA PRO A 185 9.43 12.65 21.32
C PRO A 185 10.24 13.70 20.54
N VAL A 186 9.84 14.02 19.31
CA VAL A 186 10.50 15.02 18.47
C VAL A 186 10.25 16.42 19.02
N MET A 187 9.02 16.71 19.45
CA MET A 187 8.66 17.99 20.07
C MET A 187 9.47 18.25 21.36
N GLY A 188 9.55 17.26 22.25
CA GLY A 188 10.30 17.37 23.50
C GLY A 188 11.80 17.57 23.27
N ALA A 189 12.38 16.88 22.29
CA ALA A 189 13.77 17.07 21.88
C ALA A 189 14.04 18.48 21.35
N ALA A 190 13.18 18.98 20.45
CA ALA A 190 13.31 20.33 19.88
C ALA A 190 13.13 21.42 20.93
N ALA A 191 12.12 21.30 21.79
CA ALA A 191 11.86 22.25 22.87
C ALA A 191 13.03 22.31 23.87
N TRP A 192 13.58 21.16 24.26
CA TRP A 192 14.76 21.09 25.13
C TRP A 192 15.99 21.73 24.49
N TRP A 193 16.26 21.39 23.23
CA TRP A 193 17.45 21.88 22.53
C TRP A 193 17.45 23.39 22.38
N HIS A 194 16.30 23.97 21.99
CA HIS A 194 16.17 25.40 21.74
C HIS A 194 15.72 26.22 22.96
N GLY A 195 15.31 25.57 24.05
CA GLY A 195 14.81 26.22 25.26
C GLY A 195 13.46 26.91 25.05
N TRP A 196 12.58 26.29 24.28
CA TRP A 196 11.25 26.84 23.99
C TRP A 196 10.33 26.78 25.20
N LYS A 197 9.36 27.70 25.22
CA LYS A 197 8.26 27.70 26.20
C LYS A 197 7.03 26.99 25.65
N GLU A 198 6.19 26.51 26.55
CA GLU A 198 4.95 25.77 26.23
C GLU A 198 3.91 26.60 25.45
N ASP A 199 4.07 27.93 25.38
CA ASP A 199 3.18 28.84 24.67
C ASP A 199 3.75 29.41 23.37
N GLU A 200 4.92 28.94 22.92
CA GLU A 200 5.50 29.28 21.63
C GLU A 200 4.92 28.42 20.51
N TYR A 201 3.59 28.50 20.32
CA TYR A 201 2.80 27.54 19.55
C TYR A 201 3.24 27.38 18.09
N ASP A 202 3.68 28.43 17.39
CA ASP A 202 4.16 28.28 16.01
C ASP A 202 5.41 27.38 15.93
N LYS A 203 6.29 27.47 16.93
CA LYS A 203 7.48 26.63 17.03
C LYS A 203 7.12 25.18 17.33
N LEU A 204 6.16 24.99 18.24
CA LEU A 204 5.63 23.67 18.59
C LEU A 204 4.87 23.04 17.42
N ALA A 205 4.14 23.81 16.62
CA ALA A 205 3.48 23.35 15.41
C ALA A 205 4.52 22.86 14.38
N GLY A 206 5.61 23.61 14.20
CA GLY A 206 6.75 23.18 13.40
C GLY A 206 7.33 21.84 13.86
N ALA A 207 7.58 21.68 15.16
CA ALA A 207 8.11 20.44 15.71
C ALA A 207 7.12 19.27 15.69
N LEU A 208 5.81 19.53 15.83
CA LEU A 208 4.76 18.53 15.67
C LEU A 208 4.80 17.94 14.26
N ILE A 209 4.85 18.79 13.23
CA ILE A 209 4.89 18.32 11.84
C ILE A 209 6.26 17.72 11.49
N ALA A 210 7.35 18.18 12.11
CA ALA A 210 8.65 17.51 12.00
C ALA A 210 8.60 16.09 12.57
N GLY A 211 7.94 15.92 13.72
CA GLY A 211 7.65 14.61 14.32
C GLY A 211 6.82 13.76 13.39
N HIS A 212 5.71 14.30 12.88
CA HIS A 212 4.85 13.61 11.93
C HIS A 212 5.56 13.18 10.64
N CYS A 213 6.48 14.00 10.12
CA CYS A 213 7.28 13.64 8.95
C CYS A 213 8.36 12.59 9.25
N THR A 214 8.68 12.32 10.52
CA THR A 214 9.74 11.37 10.89
C THR A 214 9.24 10.11 11.59
N GLU A 215 8.04 10.13 12.16
CA GLU A 215 7.35 8.97 12.75
C GLU A 215 6.95 7.91 11.69
N CYS A 216 6.40 6.78 12.14
CA CYS A 216 5.97 5.67 11.27
C CYS A 216 7.07 5.09 10.34
N GLY A 217 8.33 5.23 10.73
CA GLY A 217 9.48 4.55 10.16
C GLY A 217 9.99 5.14 8.84
N CYS A 218 9.86 4.41 7.74
CA CYS A 218 10.46 4.77 6.44
C CYS A 218 9.50 5.51 5.48
N TYR A 219 8.34 6.00 5.94
CA TYR A 219 7.35 6.57 5.03
C TYR A 219 7.85 7.84 4.32
N ALA A 220 8.48 8.76 5.05
CA ALA A 220 9.11 9.95 4.45
C ALA A 220 10.30 9.64 3.53
N THR A 221 10.82 8.40 3.56
CA THR A 221 11.92 7.92 2.71
C THR A 221 11.46 7.01 1.57
N GLY A 222 10.13 6.93 1.35
CA GLY A 222 9.50 6.24 0.22
C GLY A 222 8.69 4.99 0.59
N GLY A 223 8.57 4.63 1.86
CA GLY A 223 7.74 3.53 2.33
C GLY A 223 6.25 3.82 2.14
N ASN A 224 5.49 2.85 1.62
CA ASN A 224 4.05 3.01 1.33
C ASN A 224 3.68 4.24 0.45
N PHE A 225 4.62 4.74 -0.35
CA PHE A 225 4.37 5.80 -1.31
C PHE A 225 3.82 5.21 -2.63
N SER A 226 2.70 5.74 -3.13
CA SER A 226 2.07 5.27 -4.39
C SER A 226 2.98 5.43 -5.62
N GLY A 227 3.90 6.40 -5.60
CA GLY A 227 4.95 6.54 -6.62
C GLY A 227 6.15 5.60 -6.43
N PHE A 228 5.95 4.40 -5.85
CA PHE A 228 7.00 3.49 -5.39
C PHE A 228 8.09 3.14 -6.42
N LYS A 229 7.76 3.21 -7.73
CA LYS A 229 8.70 2.96 -8.84
C LYS A 229 9.80 4.03 -8.95
N SER A 230 9.57 5.22 -8.41
CA SER A 230 10.56 6.31 -8.37
C SER A 230 11.60 6.14 -7.25
N ILE A 231 11.32 5.27 -6.27
CA ILE A 231 12.15 5.11 -5.08
C ILE A 231 13.39 4.25 -5.39
N PRO A 232 14.62 4.79 -5.28
CA PRO A 232 15.83 4.01 -5.48
C PRO A 232 16.01 2.98 -4.35
N LYS A 233 16.30 1.73 -4.73
CA LYS A 233 16.51 0.62 -3.77
C LYS A 233 15.37 0.54 -2.74
N ASN A 234 14.15 0.35 -3.23
CA ASN A 234 12.91 0.29 -2.45
C ASN A 234 12.79 -0.99 -1.57
N TRP A 235 13.81 -1.28 -0.76
CA TRP A 235 13.87 -2.35 0.22
C TRP A 235 14.91 -2.03 1.29
N ASN A 236 14.59 -2.29 2.56
CA ASN A 236 15.45 -1.92 3.71
C ASN A 236 15.87 -0.44 3.62
N GLN A 237 14.87 0.43 3.47
CA GLN A 237 15.06 1.87 3.35
C GLN A 237 15.69 2.44 4.63
N GLY A 238 16.36 3.58 4.51
CA GLY A 238 16.84 4.36 5.63
C GLY A 238 15.71 5.14 6.29
N PHE A 239 15.94 5.57 7.53
CA PHE A 239 14.99 6.38 8.27
C PHE A 239 15.28 7.87 8.06
N PRO A 240 14.25 8.74 8.12
CA PRO A 240 14.42 10.17 7.92
C PRO A 240 15.09 10.84 9.15
N ILE A 241 15.75 11.96 8.90
CA ILE A 241 16.33 12.85 9.91
C ILE A 241 15.66 14.22 9.77
N ALA A 242 14.99 14.71 10.81
CA ALA A 242 14.50 16.08 10.89
C ALA A 242 15.59 17.00 11.49
N GLU A 243 15.89 18.09 10.80
CA GLU A 243 16.74 19.18 11.26
C GLU A 243 15.86 20.37 11.67
N VAL A 244 15.50 20.46 12.95
CA VAL A 244 14.55 21.46 13.47
C VAL A 244 15.27 22.72 13.95
N SER A 245 14.97 23.85 13.32
CA SER A 245 15.55 25.17 13.61
C SER A 245 14.91 25.83 14.84
N SER A 246 15.55 26.86 15.38
CA SER A 246 15.10 27.54 16.61
C SER A 246 13.78 28.30 16.49
N ASP A 247 13.32 28.55 15.27
CA ASP A 247 12.04 29.19 14.94
C ASP A 247 10.91 28.20 14.62
N GLY A 248 11.18 26.89 14.67
CA GLY A 248 10.22 25.84 14.35
C GLY A 248 10.23 25.37 12.89
N SER A 249 10.88 26.10 11.98
CA SER A 249 11.08 25.60 10.61
C SER A 249 12.00 24.36 10.63
N PHE A 250 11.83 23.46 9.67
CA PHE A 250 12.65 22.26 9.63
C PHE A 250 12.91 21.75 8.22
N GLU A 251 13.97 20.97 8.10
CA GLU A 251 14.27 20.19 6.91
C GLU A 251 14.23 18.70 7.25
N VAL A 252 13.75 17.87 6.32
CA VAL A 252 13.84 16.42 6.40
C VAL A 252 14.93 15.98 5.44
N ALA A 253 15.84 15.12 5.91
CA ALA A 253 16.95 14.60 5.15
C ALA A 253 17.06 13.08 5.27
N LEU A 254 17.70 12.45 4.27
CA LEU A 254 18.12 11.06 4.32
C LEU A 254 19.63 10.99 4.51
N GLN A 255 20.10 10.10 5.40
CA GLN A 255 21.53 9.87 5.61
C GLN A 255 22.23 9.47 4.30
N GLU A 256 23.42 10.01 4.06
CA GLU A 256 24.24 9.63 2.90
C GLU A 256 24.49 8.11 2.88
N GLY A 257 24.37 7.49 1.70
CA GLY A 257 24.50 6.05 1.52
C GLY A 257 23.28 5.21 1.93
N ALA A 258 22.29 5.79 2.62
CA ALA A 258 21.06 5.09 2.94
C ALA A 258 20.19 4.83 1.69
N ARG A 259 19.30 3.83 1.79
CA ARG A 259 18.36 3.45 0.72
C ARG A 259 17.07 4.25 0.86
N GLY A 260 16.33 4.41 -0.23
CA GLY A 260 15.13 5.25 -0.27
C GLY A 260 15.39 6.62 -0.91
N LEU A 261 14.40 7.50 -0.79
CA LEU A 261 14.40 8.85 -1.34
C LEU A 261 13.64 9.78 -0.39
N VAL A 262 14.23 10.92 -0.06
CA VAL A 262 13.50 12.05 0.52
C VAL A 262 13.29 13.08 -0.59
N SER A 263 12.04 13.30 -0.97
CA SER A 263 11.61 14.29 -1.96
C SER A 263 10.32 14.97 -1.51
N LYS A 264 9.94 16.06 -2.18
CA LYS A 264 8.66 16.74 -1.97
C LYS A 264 7.50 15.74 -1.87
N ASP A 265 7.39 14.80 -2.81
CA ASP A 265 6.30 13.83 -2.84
C ASP A 265 6.33 12.80 -1.70
N THR A 266 7.51 12.32 -1.26
CA THR A 266 7.56 11.39 -0.12
C THR A 266 7.24 12.09 1.19
N ILE A 267 7.61 13.36 1.33
CA ILE A 267 7.20 14.19 2.47
C ILE A 267 5.71 14.53 2.40
N THR A 268 5.18 14.89 1.24
CA THR A 268 3.73 15.10 1.06
C THR A 268 2.94 13.83 1.39
N ALA A 269 3.40 12.66 0.94
CA ALA A 269 2.77 11.38 1.28
C ALA A 269 2.68 11.20 2.80
N GLN A 270 3.78 11.42 3.53
CA GLN A 270 3.77 11.29 4.98
C GLN A 270 2.90 12.37 5.64
N LEU A 271 2.95 13.62 5.18
CA LEU A 271 2.20 14.73 5.75
C LEU A 271 0.67 14.53 5.71
N VAL A 272 0.18 13.83 4.68
CA VAL A 272 -1.26 13.60 4.48
C VAL A 272 -1.73 12.27 5.09
N TYR A 273 -0.84 11.50 5.70
CA TYR A 273 -1.13 10.24 6.39
C TYR A 273 -1.69 10.50 7.79
N GLU A 274 -2.72 9.76 8.21
CA GLU A 274 -3.34 9.82 9.55
C GLU A 274 -3.80 11.18 10.10
N ILE A 275 -3.92 12.21 9.24
CA ILE A 275 -4.54 13.48 9.60
C ILE A 275 -6.06 13.41 9.47
N GLN A 276 -6.78 14.05 10.40
CA GLN A 276 -8.26 14.12 10.42
C GLN A 276 -8.80 15.37 9.70
N GLY A 277 -7.97 16.38 9.49
CA GLY A 277 -8.42 17.68 9.02
C GLY A 277 -7.27 18.69 8.98
N PRO A 278 -7.57 19.96 8.65
CA PRO A 278 -6.56 21.02 8.56
C PRO A 278 -6.00 21.45 9.92
N PHE A 279 -6.63 21.07 11.03
CA PHE A 279 -6.14 21.32 12.38
C PHE A 279 -5.63 20.02 12.99
N TYR A 280 -4.32 19.83 13.01
CA TYR A 280 -3.66 18.68 13.63
C TYR A 280 -3.63 18.87 15.14
N LEU A 281 -4.40 18.03 15.85
CA LEU A 281 -4.46 18.02 17.31
C LEU A 281 -3.29 17.24 17.93
N ASN A 282 -2.56 17.89 18.84
CA ASN A 282 -1.57 17.28 19.73
C ASN A 282 -1.79 17.82 21.16
N PRO A 283 -1.37 17.08 22.21
CA PRO A 283 -1.54 17.55 23.57
C PRO A 283 -0.92 18.90 23.90
N ASP A 284 0.16 19.28 23.22
CA ASP A 284 0.90 20.51 23.50
C ASP A 284 0.54 21.67 22.55
N VAL A 285 -0.03 21.38 21.38
CA VAL A 285 -0.36 22.38 20.35
C VAL A 285 -1.41 21.85 19.38
N VAL A 286 -2.23 22.74 18.80
CA VAL A 286 -2.95 22.44 17.56
C VAL A 286 -2.26 23.13 16.40
N ALA A 287 -1.74 22.38 15.44
CA ALA A 287 -1.11 22.93 14.24
C ALA A 287 -2.12 23.14 13.11
N ASP A 288 -2.09 24.30 12.48
CA ASP A 288 -2.79 24.59 11.24
C ASP A 288 -1.88 24.29 10.06
N ILE A 289 -2.27 23.31 9.24
CA ILE A 289 -1.47 22.82 8.10
C ILE A 289 -1.92 23.39 6.76
N ARG A 290 -2.93 24.28 6.72
CA ARG A 290 -3.51 24.76 5.45
C ARG A 290 -2.52 25.48 4.55
N ASN A 291 -1.55 26.17 5.17
CA ASN A 291 -0.52 26.94 4.47
C ASN A 291 0.84 26.23 4.44
N VAL A 292 0.90 24.93 4.76
CA VAL A 292 2.15 24.17 4.76
C VAL A 292 2.81 24.18 3.37
N GLU A 293 4.09 24.51 3.32
CA GLU A 293 4.90 24.49 2.11
C GLU A 293 5.92 23.36 2.20
N VAL A 294 6.10 22.64 1.10
CA VAL A 294 7.07 21.53 0.98
C VAL A 294 7.92 21.78 -0.26
N LEU A 295 9.22 21.99 -0.07
CA LEU A 295 10.15 22.42 -1.11
C LEU A 295 11.40 21.54 -1.14
N ASP A 296 11.72 20.94 -2.29
CA ASP A 296 13.00 20.26 -2.50
C ASP A 296 14.15 21.28 -2.42
N LYS A 297 15.12 21.04 -1.53
CA LYS A 297 16.31 21.89 -1.38
C LYS A 297 17.50 21.34 -2.16
N SER A 298 17.70 20.03 -2.04
CA SER A 298 18.74 19.28 -2.74
C SER A 298 18.34 17.80 -2.78
N LYS A 299 19.17 16.97 -3.43
CA LYS A 299 18.98 15.51 -3.37
C LYS A 299 18.83 15.06 -1.91
N ASN A 300 17.76 14.31 -1.62
CA ASN A 300 17.49 13.75 -0.29
C ASN A 300 17.35 14.80 0.82
N ARG A 301 16.87 16.01 0.50
CA ARG A 301 16.65 17.08 1.48
C ARG A 301 15.49 17.98 1.07
N VAL A 302 14.49 18.08 1.95
CA VAL A 302 13.23 18.80 1.73
C VAL A 302 13.00 19.75 2.90
N SER A 303 12.63 21.00 2.60
CA SER A 303 12.24 21.99 3.59
C SER A 303 10.74 21.99 3.77
N VAL A 304 10.28 22.13 5.02
CA VAL A 304 8.86 22.26 5.37
C VAL A 304 8.65 23.53 6.20
N SER A 305 7.67 24.35 5.81
CA SER A 305 7.39 25.67 6.42
C SER A 305 5.89 26.02 6.33
N GLY A 306 5.50 27.22 6.77
CA GLY A 306 4.13 27.71 6.65
C GLY A 306 3.14 27.21 7.71
N LEU A 307 3.66 26.65 8.80
CA LEU A 307 2.88 26.09 9.91
C LEU A 307 2.64 27.15 10.99
N THR A 308 1.42 27.20 11.51
CA THR A 308 1.07 28.05 12.67
C THR A 308 0.38 27.24 13.75
N GLY A 309 0.57 27.62 15.01
CA GLY A 309 0.06 26.89 16.17
C GLY A 309 -0.93 27.69 17.00
N GLN A 310 -1.82 26.96 17.68
CA GLN A 310 -2.69 27.51 18.71
C GLN A 310 -2.69 26.63 19.96
N ALA A 311 -3.20 27.18 21.06
CA ALA A 311 -3.32 26.45 22.33
C ALA A 311 -4.09 25.12 22.17
N PRO A 312 -3.63 24.04 22.82
CA PRO A 312 -4.29 22.74 22.77
C PRO A 312 -5.68 22.77 23.43
N PRO A 313 -6.56 21.79 23.14
CA PRO A 313 -7.83 21.60 23.85
C PRO A 313 -7.62 21.40 25.36
N PRO A 314 -8.64 21.49 26.23
CA PRO A 314 -8.49 21.18 27.67
C PRO A 314 -8.41 19.67 27.97
N THR A 315 -8.55 18.82 26.95
CA THR A 315 -8.56 17.36 27.02
C THR A 315 -7.57 16.75 26.03
N THR A 316 -7.19 15.51 26.28
CA THR A 316 -6.46 14.65 25.32
C THR A 316 -7.23 13.38 25.00
N LYS A 317 -6.82 12.70 23.93
CA LYS A 317 -7.31 11.38 23.54
C LYS A 317 -7.02 10.37 24.64
N LEU A 318 -8.03 9.57 24.97
CA LEU A 318 -7.99 8.45 25.89
C LEU A 318 -8.29 7.17 25.11
N ALA A 319 -7.29 6.30 24.96
CA ALA A 319 -7.48 4.97 24.39
C ALA A 319 -8.03 4.01 25.43
N ILE A 320 -9.22 3.47 25.17
CA ILE A 320 -9.83 2.43 25.98
C ILE A 320 -9.77 1.11 25.20
N CYS A 321 -9.15 0.10 25.79
CA CYS A 321 -9.16 -1.26 25.28
C CYS A 321 -10.06 -2.13 26.14
N THR A 322 -11.00 -2.85 25.53
CA THR A 322 -11.90 -3.79 26.23
C THR A 322 -11.79 -5.19 25.67
N THR A 323 -12.17 -6.20 26.46
CA THR A 323 -12.27 -7.58 25.98
C THR A 323 -13.32 -7.69 24.88
N GLY A 324 -12.93 -8.03 23.65
CA GLY A 324 -13.86 -8.23 22.53
C GLY A 324 -14.62 -9.55 22.60
N GLY A 325 -14.01 -10.58 23.19
CA GLY A 325 -14.46 -11.97 23.14
C GLY A 325 -13.44 -12.78 22.34
N PHE A 326 -13.92 -13.73 21.53
CA PHE A 326 -13.12 -14.56 20.66
C PHE A 326 -13.53 -14.35 19.19
N GLN A 327 -12.56 -14.49 18.28
CA GLN A 327 -12.79 -14.45 16.84
C GLN A 327 -12.09 -15.59 16.11
N ILE A 328 -12.65 -15.97 14.97
CA ILE A 328 -12.02 -16.81 13.96
C ILE A 328 -12.04 -16.06 12.62
N GLU A 329 -10.90 -16.09 11.93
CA GLU A 329 -10.77 -15.68 10.54
C GLU A 329 -10.46 -16.93 9.71
N TYR A 330 -11.29 -17.24 8.72
CA TYR A 330 -11.11 -18.38 7.84
C TYR A 330 -11.58 -18.04 6.43
N TYR A 331 -10.72 -18.25 5.44
CA TYR A 331 -11.01 -17.89 4.06
C TYR A 331 -11.60 -19.09 3.31
N LEU A 332 -12.82 -18.91 2.82
CA LEU A 332 -13.51 -19.81 1.91
C LEU A 332 -13.80 -19.07 0.61
N PHE A 333 -13.56 -19.73 -0.51
CA PHE A 333 -13.61 -19.12 -1.83
C PHE A 333 -14.74 -19.73 -2.66
N ALA A 334 -15.54 -18.85 -3.25
CA ALA A 334 -16.55 -19.18 -4.26
C ALA A 334 -16.07 -18.72 -5.63
N VAL A 335 -15.98 -19.64 -6.59
CA VAL A 335 -15.61 -19.33 -7.97
C VAL A 335 -16.60 -19.91 -8.98
N GLY A 336 -16.64 -19.34 -10.19
CA GLY A 336 -17.52 -19.77 -11.28
C GLY A 336 -18.78 -18.92 -11.39
N LEU A 337 -19.85 -19.51 -11.95
CA LEU A 337 -21.17 -18.88 -12.02
C LEU A 337 -21.87 -18.90 -10.65
N ASP A 338 -22.89 -18.07 -10.47
CA ASP A 338 -23.82 -18.07 -9.32
C ASP A 338 -23.10 -17.90 -7.96
N VAL A 339 -22.12 -16.98 -7.91
CA VAL A 339 -21.28 -16.76 -6.72
C VAL A 339 -22.11 -16.34 -5.51
N GLU A 340 -23.11 -15.47 -5.69
CA GLU A 340 -23.95 -15.00 -4.59
C GLU A 340 -24.79 -16.13 -3.99
N GLU A 341 -25.37 -16.99 -4.84
CA GLU A 341 -26.13 -18.17 -4.42
C GLU A 341 -25.25 -19.17 -3.69
N LYS A 342 -24.02 -19.41 -4.17
CA LYS A 342 -23.02 -20.26 -3.50
C LYS A 342 -22.64 -19.74 -2.11
N LEU A 343 -22.38 -18.44 -2.00
CA LEU A 343 -22.06 -17.81 -0.72
C LEU A 343 -23.27 -17.85 0.23
N GLN A 344 -24.48 -17.67 -0.30
CA GLN A 344 -25.70 -17.78 0.51
C GLN A 344 -25.93 -19.22 1.02
N ASP A 345 -25.66 -20.25 0.21
CA ASP A 345 -25.74 -21.64 0.64
C ASP A 345 -24.78 -21.95 1.80
N PHE A 346 -23.54 -21.45 1.73
CA PHE A 346 -22.58 -21.57 2.83
C PHE A 346 -23.05 -20.83 4.09
N ARG A 347 -23.61 -19.62 3.95
CA ARG A 347 -24.19 -18.87 5.08
C ARG A 347 -25.32 -19.65 5.76
N ASN A 348 -26.19 -20.29 4.98
CA ASN A 348 -27.26 -21.11 5.52
C ASN A 348 -26.70 -22.28 6.36
N CYS A 349 -25.65 -22.96 5.88
CA CYS A 349 -24.97 -24.02 6.64
C CYS A 349 -24.35 -23.49 7.94
N LEU A 350 -23.70 -22.31 7.90
CA LEU A 350 -23.15 -21.69 9.11
C LEU A 350 -24.23 -21.33 10.13
N GLU A 351 -25.38 -20.83 9.68
CA GLU A 351 -26.50 -20.44 10.55
C GLU A 351 -27.12 -21.64 11.29
N GLU A 352 -27.12 -22.84 10.69
CA GLU A 352 -27.57 -24.07 11.37
C GLU A 352 -26.64 -24.48 12.52
N VAL A 353 -25.33 -24.26 12.37
CA VAL A 353 -24.33 -24.70 13.35
C VAL A 353 -24.02 -23.62 14.39
N ILE A 354 -24.04 -22.35 13.98
CA ILE A 354 -23.77 -21.19 14.82
C ILE A 354 -24.90 -20.17 14.63
N PRO A 355 -26.06 -20.37 15.27
CA PRO A 355 -27.24 -19.54 15.05
C PRO A 355 -27.06 -18.10 15.53
N ASN A 356 -27.77 -17.18 14.87
CA ASN A 356 -27.80 -15.74 15.09
C ASN A 356 -26.45 -15.03 14.85
N ARG A 357 -25.75 -15.39 13.76
CA ARG A 357 -24.50 -14.72 13.38
C ARG A 357 -24.74 -13.84 12.15
N ALA A 358 -24.81 -12.53 12.39
CA ALA A 358 -25.10 -11.54 11.35
C ALA A 358 -23.88 -11.17 10.47
N ASP A 359 -22.65 -11.47 10.93
CA ASP A 359 -21.42 -11.14 10.21
C ASP A 359 -20.62 -12.42 9.92
N TYR A 360 -20.59 -12.79 8.65
CA TYR A 360 -19.89 -13.96 8.14
C TYR A 360 -18.51 -13.62 7.56
N ALA A 361 -18.10 -12.33 7.59
CA ALA A 361 -16.74 -11.93 7.20
C ALA A 361 -15.73 -12.26 8.31
N VAL A 362 -16.12 -12.06 9.58
CA VAL A 362 -15.37 -12.50 10.77
C VAL A 362 -16.34 -13.08 11.80
N LEU A 363 -16.16 -14.34 12.18
CA LEU A 363 -17.01 -14.99 13.16
C LEU A 363 -16.56 -14.66 14.58
N ARG A 364 -17.44 -14.04 15.36
CA ARG A 364 -17.18 -13.58 16.74
C ARG A 364 -18.15 -14.19 17.75
N ALA A 365 -17.67 -14.45 18.95
CA ALA A 365 -18.48 -14.86 20.09
C ALA A 365 -17.84 -14.42 21.41
N ASP A 366 -18.64 -14.16 22.44
CA ASP A 366 -18.11 -13.88 23.77
C ASP A 366 -17.48 -15.13 24.41
N ILE A 367 -17.95 -16.33 24.03
CA ILE A 367 -17.54 -17.62 24.59
C ILE A 367 -16.72 -18.40 23.55
N LYS A 368 -15.54 -18.87 23.95
CA LYS A 368 -14.60 -19.59 23.10
C LYS A 368 -15.20 -20.87 22.51
N GLU A 369 -15.93 -21.61 23.32
CA GLU A 369 -16.54 -22.90 22.99
C GLU A 369 -17.56 -22.79 21.86
N THR A 370 -18.24 -21.63 21.74
CA THR A 370 -19.18 -21.37 20.65
C THR A 370 -18.49 -21.35 19.28
N LEU A 371 -17.26 -20.83 19.20
CA LEU A 371 -16.50 -20.79 17.96
C LEU A 371 -15.74 -22.10 17.70
N ALA A 372 -15.49 -22.90 18.73
CA ALA A 372 -14.81 -24.18 18.60
C ALA A 372 -15.61 -25.24 17.81
N THR A 373 -16.89 -25.00 17.53
CA THR A 373 -17.74 -25.87 16.68
C THR A 373 -17.58 -25.59 15.18
N LEU A 374 -17.01 -24.44 14.79
CA LEU A 374 -16.84 -24.05 13.39
C LEU A 374 -16.09 -25.08 12.53
N PRO A 375 -14.99 -25.70 12.99
CA PRO A 375 -14.31 -26.75 12.21
C PRO A 375 -15.23 -27.92 11.82
N VAL A 376 -16.23 -28.24 12.64
CA VAL A 376 -17.21 -29.29 12.35
C VAL A 376 -18.15 -28.86 11.23
N ALA A 377 -18.63 -27.61 11.26
CA ALA A 377 -19.47 -27.04 10.19
C ALA A 377 -18.72 -27.03 8.84
N VAL A 378 -17.52 -26.44 8.84
CA VAL A 378 -16.68 -26.32 7.64
C VAL A 378 -16.27 -27.71 7.12
N GLY A 379 -15.91 -28.63 8.01
CA GLY A 379 -15.55 -30.01 7.65
C GLY A 379 -16.73 -30.77 7.04
N GLY A 380 -17.93 -30.65 7.62
CA GLY A 380 -19.16 -31.24 7.09
C GLY A 380 -19.56 -30.67 5.73
N TYR A 381 -19.43 -29.36 5.56
CA TYR A 381 -19.71 -28.66 4.31
C TYR A 381 -18.63 -28.87 3.23
N GLY A 382 -17.43 -29.34 3.60
CA GLY A 382 -16.28 -29.47 2.70
C GLY A 382 -16.53 -30.36 1.47
N LEU A 383 -17.24 -31.48 1.63
CA LEU A 383 -17.60 -32.40 0.53
C LEU A 383 -19.06 -32.26 0.07
N GLY A 384 -19.91 -31.61 0.87
CA GLY A 384 -21.34 -31.44 0.59
C GLY A 384 -21.71 -30.08 -0.01
N GLY A 385 -20.79 -29.12 -0.03
CA GLY A 385 -21.01 -27.77 -0.55
C GLY A 385 -20.97 -27.67 -2.07
N TYR A 386 -20.87 -26.44 -2.56
CA TYR A 386 -21.01 -26.15 -3.99
C TYR A 386 -19.78 -26.48 -4.84
N CYS A 387 -19.98 -26.64 -6.15
CA CYS A 387 -18.87 -26.85 -7.08
C CYS A 387 -17.95 -25.62 -7.19
N GLY A 388 -16.64 -25.86 -7.17
CA GLY A 388 -15.63 -24.80 -7.14
C GLY A 388 -15.32 -24.26 -5.74
N GLN A 389 -15.94 -24.81 -4.69
CA GLN A 389 -15.56 -24.51 -3.31
C GLN A 389 -14.11 -24.93 -3.03
N HIS A 390 -13.33 -24.01 -2.50
CA HIS A 390 -12.04 -24.30 -1.87
C HIS A 390 -11.83 -23.37 -0.68
N ALA A 391 -10.96 -23.77 0.25
CA ALA A 391 -10.71 -22.99 1.46
C ALA A 391 -9.23 -23.02 1.84
N CYS A 392 -8.82 -22.11 2.72
CA CYS A 392 -7.48 -22.15 3.30
C CYS A 392 -7.27 -23.47 4.07
N MET A 393 -6.26 -24.25 3.69
CA MET A 393 -5.99 -25.55 4.35
C MET A 393 -5.21 -25.40 5.67
N ASP A 394 -4.90 -24.17 6.10
CA ASP A 394 -4.32 -23.92 7.41
C ASP A 394 -5.40 -23.87 8.50
N PHE A 395 -5.81 -25.05 8.97
CA PHE A 395 -6.83 -25.18 10.00
C PHE A 395 -6.44 -24.56 11.36
N ARG A 396 -5.17 -24.17 11.57
CA ARG A 396 -4.76 -23.39 12.76
C ARG A 396 -5.43 -22.01 12.80
N MET A 397 -5.95 -21.53 11.67
CA MET A 397 -6.73 -20.30 11.60
C MET A 397 -8.13 -20.43 12.21
N MET A 398 -8.69 -21.65 12.28
CA MET A 398 -9.99 -21.91 12.91
C MET A 398 -9.92 -22.11 14.43
N ALA A 399 -8.75 -21.89 15.04
CA ALA A 399 -8.64 -21.86 16.49
C ALA A 399 -9.17 -20.49 16.99
N PRO A 400 -10.20 -20.44 17.86
CA PRO A 400 -10.70 -19.17 18.37
C PRO A 400 -9.60 -18.43 19.14
N ARG A 401 -9.38 -17.16 18.78
CA ARG A 401 -8.40 -16.29 19.43
C ARG A 401 -9.09 -15.12 20.13
N PRO A 402 -8.63 -14.70 21.32
CA PRO A 402 -9.16 -13.49 21.92
C PRO A 402 -8.87 -12.29 21.01
N TYR A 403 -9.80 -11.34 20.98
CA TYR A 403 -9.58 -10.06 20.33
C TYR A 403 -9.95 -8.91 21.27
N VAL A 404 -9.42 -7.74 20.99
CA VAL A 404 -9.57 -6.55 21.82
C VAL A 404 -10.26 -5.46 21.02
N VAL A 405 -11.27 -4.85 21.62
CA VAL A 405 -11.96 -3.71 21.02
C VAL A 405 -11.29 -2.44 21.53
N TYR A 406 -10.97 -1.56 20.59
CA TYR A 406 -10.40 -0.25 20.85
C TYR A 406 -11.46 0.84 20.62
N GLU A 407 -11.60 1.77 21.55
CA GLU A 407 -12.46 2.95 21.40
C GLU A 407 -11.74 4.23 21.90
N PRO A 408 -11.78 5.34 21.12
CA PRO A 408 -11.21 6.63 21.53
C PRO A 408 -12.21 7.49 22.30
N PHE A 409 -11.80 7.95 23.49
CA PHE A 409 -12.52 8.91 24.31
C PHE A 409 -11.65 10.16 24.56
N LEU A 410 -12.18 11.11 25.32
CA LEU A 410 -11.44 12.28 25.81
C LEU A 410 -11.32 12.25 27.32
N VAL A 411 -10.18 12.71 27.84
CA VAL A 411 -9.92 12.88 29.28
C VAL A 411 -9.29 14.24 29.55
N PRO A 412 -9.68 14.94 30.65
CA PRO A 412 -9.02 16.18 31.07
C PRO A 412 -7.54 15.96 31.41
N TYR A 413 -6.68 16.91 31.06
CA TYR A 413 -5.26 16.84 31.44
C TYR A 413 -5.01 16.74 32.95
N ALA A 414 -5.86 17.39 33.75
CA ALA A 414 -5.75 17.40 35.20
C ALA A 414 -5.86 15.98 35.82
N ASP A 415 -6.45 15.04 35.07
CA ASP A 415 -6.60 13.66 35.49
C ASP A 415 -5.38 12.79 35.12
N THR A 416 -4.51 13.27 34.22
CA THR A 416 -3.23 12.64 33.92
C THR A 416 -2.20 13.01 34.98
N LYS A 417 -1.82 12.06 35.83
CA LYS A 417 -0.84 12.26 36.91
C LYS A 417 0.58 12.05 36.36
N LEU A 418 0.99 12.90 35.42
CA LEU A 418 2.26 12.78 34.73
C LEU A 418 3.43 12.83 35.71
N ARG A 419 4.30 11.84 35.66
CA ARG A 419 5.43 11.67 36.56
C ARG A 419 6.65 11.22 35.80
N VAL A 420 7.80 11.81 36.13
CA VAL A 420 9.10 11.45 35.57
C VAL A 420 9.97 10.90 36.68
N THR A 421 10.61 9.76 36.42
CA THR A 421 11.56 9.15 37.36
C THR A 421 12.91 8.98 36.67
N VAL A 422 13.99 9.47 37.30
CA VAL A 422 15.38 9.32 36.84
C VAL A 422 16.21 8.78 38.01
N GLY A 423 16.66 7.54 37.91
CA GLY A 423 17.26 6.86 39.06
C GLY A 423 16.24 6.70 40.21
N GLU A 424 16.56 7.25 41.38
CA GLU A 424 15.67 7.26 42.55
C GLU A 424 14.81 8.53 42.65
N ASP A 425 15.15 9.57 41.88
CA ASP A 425 14.45 10.85 41.90
C ASP A 425 13.17 10.78 41.07
N SER A 426 12.04 11.14 41.67
CA SER A 426 10.73 11.13 41.01
C SER A 426 10.01 12.46 41.24
N GLN A 427 9.43 13.02 40.19
CA GLN A 427 8.72 14.29 40.24
C GLN A 427 7.45 14.26 39.40
N TYR A 428 6.38 14.91 39.89
CA TYR A 428 5.19 15.18 39.09
C TYR A 428 5.45 16.33 38.14
N VAL A 429 4.91 16.20 36.93
CA VAL A 429 5.03 17.19 35.87
C VAL A 429 3.66 17.74 35.57
N SER A 430 3.55 19.07 35.51
CA SER A 430 2.31 19.72 35.14
C SER A 430 2.03 19.52 33.65
N PRO A 431 0.78 19.17 33.27
CA PRO A 431 0.38 19.17 31.87
C PRO A 431 0.24 20.63 31.35
N PRO A 432 0.00 20.82 30.04
CA PRO A 432 -0.19 22.14 29.44
C PRO A 432 -1.22 23.00 30.20
N GLN A 433 -0.79 24.17 30.66
CA GLN A 433 -1.61 25.04 31.51
C GLN A 433 -2.57 25.95 30.71
N LYS A 434 -2.15 26.34 29.51
CA LYS A 434 -2.93 27.23 28.62
C LYS A 434 -3.64 26.37 27.59
N THR A 435 -4.95 26.25 27.73
CA THR A 435 -5.80 25.47 26.84
C THR A 435 -6.94 26.31 26.27
N LYS A 436 -7.47 25.89 25.12
CA LYS A 436 -8.60 26.52 24.45
C LYS A 436 -9.52 25.44 23.88
N PRO A 437 -10.85 25.47 24.14
CA PRO A 437 -11.78 24.51 23.55
C PRO A 437 -11.65 24.44 22.02
N PHE A 438 -11.58 23.22 21.48
CA PHE A 438 -11.49 22.99 20.04
C PHE A 438 -12.83 23.28 19.37
N SER A 439 -12.82 24.10 18.31
CA SER A 439 -14.02 24.51 17.58
C SER A 439 -14.48 23.51 16.52
N GLY A 440 -13.73 22.43 16.29
CA GLY A 440 -14.00 21.45 15.23
C GLY A 440 -13.09 21.62 14.00
N GLN A 441 -13.12 20.62 13.12
CA GLN A 441 -12.43 20.63 11.84
C GLN A 441 -13.17 21.52 10.82
N ILE A 442 -12.48 21.89 9.73
CA ILE A 442 -13.09 22.55 8.57
C ILE A 442 -13.32 21.50 7.50
N THR A 443 -14.56 21.43 7.00
CA THR A 443 -14.95 20.53 5.92
C THR A 443 -15.77 21.30 4.88
N TYR A 444 -15.50 21.06 3.60
CA TYR A 444 -16.24 21.65 2.47
C TYR A 444 -16.08 20.80 1.20
N ASP A 445 -17.13 20.77 0.37
CA ASP A 445 -17.07 20.09 -0.93
C ASP A 445 -16.39 20.96 -2.01
N ALA A 446 -16.11 20.39 -3.18
CA ALA A 446 -15.51 21.08 -4.31
C ALA A 446 -16.30 22.35 -4.69
N HIS A 447 -15.61 23.50 -4.74
CA HIS A 447 -16.25 24.81 -4.88
C HIS A 447 -16.43 25.31 -6.34
N GLN A 448 -15.94 24.60 -7.36
CA GLN A 448 -16.01 25.07 -8.75
C GLN A 448 -16.26 23.93 -9.76
N GLU A 449 -17.26 24.13 -10.61
CA GLU A 449 -17.35 23.44 -11.89
C GLU A 449 -16.26 23.98 -12.81
N LEU A 450 -15.38 23.09 -13.25
CA LEU A 450 -14.30 23.43 -14.16
C LEU A 450 -14.73 23.17 -15.59
N ASP A 451 -14.50 24.13 -16.49
CA ASP A 451 -14.68 23.89 -17.92
C ASP A 451 -13.60 22.93 -18.43
N ILE A 452 -13.96 21.65 -18.50
CA ILE A 452 -13.08 20.57 -18.96
C ILE A 452 -12.62 20.75 -20.41
N SER A 453 -13.34 21.54 -21.23
CA SER A 453 -12.95 21.78 -22.63
C SER A 453 -11.63 22.54 -22.76
N ARG A 454 -11.20 23.24 -21.71
CA ARG A 454 -9.91 23.94 -21.66
C ARG A 454 -8.69 23.02 -21.75
N TYR A 455 -8.86 21.73 -21.46
CA TYR A 455 -7.80 20.73 -21.53
C TYR A 455 -7.74 20.02 -22.90
N GLY A 456 -8.59 20.41 -23.85
CA GLY A 456 -8.65 19.78 -25.17
C GLY A 456 -9.28 18.38 -25.14
N ASP A 457 -8.85 17.52 -26.06
CA ASP A 457 -9.35 16.15 -26.15
C ASP A 457 -8.93 15.32 -24.93
N THR A 458 -9.89 14.63 -24.31
CA THR A 458 -9.65 13.83 -23.09
C THR A 458 -9.92 12.35 -23.32
N ALA A 459 -9.24 11.49 -22.56
CA ALA A 459 -9.44 10.05 -22.56
C ALA A 459 -9.60 9.52 -21.13
N ARG A 460 -10.27 8.37 -20.97
CA ARG A 460 -10.39 7.70 -19.67
C ARG A 460 -9.10 6.97 -19.32
N ALA A 461 -8.59 7.18 -18.11
CA ALA A 461 -7.42 6.52 -17.54
C ALA A 461 -7.62 6.28 -16.03
N PRO A 462 -6.87 5.34 -15.42
CA PRO A 462 -6.80 5.23 -13.96
C PRO A 462 -6.34 6.55 -13.35
N LEU A 463 -6.98 6.96 -12.25
CA LEU A 463 -6.62 8.17 -11.52
C LEU A 463 -5.15 8.15 -11.08
N GLY A 464 -4.66 6.97 -10.65
CA GLY A 464 -3.27 6.75 -10.25
C GLY A 464 -2.21 6.93 -11.34
N MET A 465 -2.59 7.13 -12.61
CA MET A 465 -1.60 7.47 -13.66
C MET A 465 -1.05 8.89 -13.54
N ARG A 466 -1.80 9.80 -12.90
CA ARG A 466 -1.43 11.22 -12.75
C ARG A 466 -1.45 11.72 -11.32
N VAL A 467 -2.29 11.13 -10.49
CA VAL A 467 -2.50 11.57 -9.10
C VAL A 467 -1.80 10.59 -8.18
N HIS A 468 -1.01 11.10 -7.24
CA HIS A 468 -0.51 10.31 -6.12
C HIS A 468 -1.54 10.26 -4.99
N ALA A 469 -1.49 9.20 -4.19
CA ALA A 469 -2.32 9.05 -3.01
C ALA A 469 -1.55 8.44 -1.85
N ARG A 470 -1.99 8.75 -0.63
CA ARG A 470 -1.60 8.09 0.60
C ARG A 470 -2.79 8.05 1.54
N SER A 471 -2.99 6.90 2.18
CA SER A 471 -4.08 6.66 3.13
C SER A 471 -3.59 5.92 4.37
N GLY A 472 -4.33 6.07 5.46
CA GLY A 472 -4.06 5.46 6.75
C GLY A 472 -5.29 5.43 7.64
N ASP A 473 -5.23 4.63 8.69
CA ASP A 473 -6.27 4.58 9.69
C ASP A 473 -6.17 5.73 10.69
N LYS A 474 -7.30 6.16 11.24
CA LYS A 474 -7.34 7.00 12.42
C LYS A 474 -8.37 6.47 13.38
N GLY A 475 -7.99 5.46 14.14
CA GLY A 475 -8.92 4.65 14.92
C GLY A 475 -9.87 3.89 14.00
N SER A 476 -11.16 4.20 14.06
CA SER A 476 -12.21 3.59 13.25
C SER A 476 -12.40 4.24 11.86
N ASN A 477 -11.64 5.29 11.56
CA ASN A 477 -11.78 6.10 10.35
C ASN A 477 -10.65 5.80 9.36
N ALA A 478 -10.86 6.07 8.08
CA ALA A 478 -9.79 6.07 7.08
C ALA A 478 -9.59 7.47 6.53
N ASN A 479 -8.34 7.91 6.47
CA ASN A 479 -7.96 9.17 5.86
C ASN A 479 -7.30 8.91 4.49
N VAL A 480 -7.44 9.83 3.54
CA VAL A 480 -6.76 9.74 2.25
C VAL A 480 -6.48 11.12 1.65
N GLY A 481 -5.22 11.38 1.33
CA GLY A 481 -4.79 12.54 0.55
C GLY A 481 -4.49 12.16 -0.89
N PHE A 482 -4.93 12.99 -1.84
CA PHE A 482 -4.64 12.91 -3.27
C PHE A 482 -3.93 14.18 -3.72
N TRP A 483 -2.81 14.07 -4.43
CA TRP A 483 -2.08 15.24 -4.95
C TRP A 483 -1.50 15.02 -6.34
N VAL A 484 -1.25 16.14 -7.02
CA VAL A 484 -0.64 16.20 -8.35
C VAL A 484 0.71 16.90 -8.29
N THR A 485 1.57 16.62 -9.27
CA THR A 485 2.94 17.15 -9.31
C THR A 485 3.01 18.50 -10.03
N GLU A 486 2.10 18.77 -10.97
CA GLU A 486 2.07 19.99 -11.78
C GLU A 486 0.95 20.97 -11.33
N ASP A 487 1.18 22.26 -11.50
CA ASP A 487 0.24 23.32 -11.05
C ASP A 487 -1.06 23.37 -11.87
N ASP A 488 -0.98 23.09 -13.17
CA ASP A 488 -2.12 23.13 -14.10
C ASP A 488 -3.11 21.97 -13.94
N GLU A 489 -2.70 20.93 -13.20
CA GLU A 489 -3.52 19.75 -12.86
C GLU A 489 -4.35 19.96 -11.57
N TYR A 490 -3.95 20.89 -10.69
CA TYR A 490 -4.53 20.97 -9.34
C TYR A 490 -5.99 21.41 -9.34
N ASP A 491 -6.35 22.42 -10.14
CA ASP A 491 -7.74 22.87 -10.29
C ASP A 491 -8.65 21.74 -10.81
N TRP A 492 -8.12 20.91 -11.72
CA TRP A 492 -8.82 19.71 -12.19
C TRP A 492 -9.01 18.71 -11.05
N LEU A 493 -7.97 18.39 -10.30
CA LEU A 493 -8.05 17.45 -9.18
C LEU A 493 -9.10 17.88 -8.15
N ARG A 494 -9.08 19.16 -7.75
CA ARG A 494 -10.03 19.74 -6.79
C ARG A 494 -11.47 19.66 -7.25
N SER A 495 -11.71 19.96 -8.53
CA SER A 495 -13.04 19.91 -9.13
C SER A 495 -13.53 18.47 -9.33
N PHE A 496 -12.63 17.57 -9.75
CA PHE A 496 -12.95 16.17 -10.03
C PHE A 496 -13.26 15.38 -8.75
N LEU A 497 -12.41 15.49 -7.72
CA LEU A 497 -12.56 14.80 -6.45
C LEU A 497 -13.47 15.60 -5.49
N SER A 498 -14.77 15.51 -5.71
CA SER A 498 -15.80 15.90 -4.74
C SER A 498 -16.11 14.77 -3.75
N ILE A 499 -16.83 15.09 -2.66
CA ILE A 499 -17.36 14.08 -1.73
C ILE A 499 -18.21 13.05 -2.50
N GLN A 500 -19.07 13.52 -3.39
CA GLN A 500 -19.89 12.63 -4.22
C GLN A 500 -19.05 11.75 -5.15
N ARG A 501 -17.94 12.26 -5.68
CA ARG A 501 -17.03 11.46 -6.51
C ARG A 501 -16.37 10.34 -5.70
N VAL A 502 -15.91 10.61 -4.48
CA VAL A 502 -15.31 9.57 -3.63
C VAL A 502 -16.33 8.48 -3.29
N LYS A 503 -17.59 8.85 -2.98
CA LYS A 503 -18.68 7.87 -2.81
C LYS A 503 -18.89 7.01 -4.05
N GLN A 504 -18.84 7.61 -5.26
CA GLN A 504 -18.94 6.87 -6.52
C GLN A 504 -17.74 5.93 -6.75
N LEU A 505 -16.52 6.36 -6.41
CA LEU A 505 -15.31 5.54 -6.54
C LEU A 505 -15.30 4.37 -5.56
N LEU A 506 -15.92 4.51 -4.39
CA LEU A 506 -16.12 3.39 -3.45
C LEU A 506 -17.15 2.38 -3.98
N GLY A 507 -18.08 2.80 -4.84
CA GLY A 507 -19.03 1.90 -5.49
C GLY A 507 -19.83 1.06 -4.49
N TYR A 508 -19.80 -0.27 -4.67
CA TYR A 508 -20.49 -1.21 -3.77
C TYR A 508 -19.91 -1.27 -2.35
N ASP A 509 -18.67 -0.80 -2.15
CA ASP A 509 -18.06 -0.74 -0.82
C ASP A 509 -18.58 0.44 0.00
N TYR A 510 -19.26 1.43 -0.61
CA TYR A 510 -19.78 2.60 0.12
C TYR A 510 -21.01 2.26 0.97
N SER A 511 -21.11 2.89 2.15
CA SER A 511 -22.27 2.83 3.04
C SER A 511 -22.76 4.23 3.39
N GLU A 512 -24.08 4.46 3.28
CA GLU A 512 -24.75 5.71 3.69
C GLU A 512 -24.61 6.03 5.19
N LYS A 513 -24.16 5.05 5.99
CA LYS A 513 -23.86 5.26 7.42
C LYS A 513 -22.57 6.03 7.64
N TRP A 514 -21.70 6.11 6.63
CA TRP A 514 -20.42 6.80 6.74
C TRP A 514 -20.55 8.26 6.36
N GLU A 515 -19.96 9.11 7.21
CA GLU A 515 -19.77 10.52 6.93
C GLU A 515 -18.41 10.72 6.24
N VAL A 516 -18.39 11.58 5.23
CA VAL A 516 -17.19 11.87 4.45
C VAL A 516 -16.91 13.37 4.55
N GLU A 517 -15.78 13.72 5.15
CA GLU A 517 -15.28 15.08 5.20
C GLU A 517 -14.22 15.31 4.14
N ARG A 518 -14.10 16.56 3.69
CA ARG A 518 -13.17 16.96 2.63
C ARG A 518 -12.58 18.33 2.94
N PHE A 519 -11.28 18.49 2.69
CA PHE A 519 -10.61 19.79 2.68
C PHE A 519 -9.44 19.79 1.69
N ASP A 520 -8.93 20.97 1.36
CA ASP A 520 -7.79 21.12 0.46
C ASP A 520 -6.56 21.63 1.21
N ILE A 521 -5.36 21.24 0.77
CA ILE A 521 -4.08 21.84 1.17
C ILE A 521 -3.37 22.36 -0.08
N SER A 522 -3.65 23.63 -0.42
CA SER A 522 -3.32 24.16 -1.75
C SER A 522 -1.84 24.29 -2.04
N ASN A 523 -1.02 24.62 -1.04
CA ASN A 523 0.42 24.78 -1.21
C ASN A 523 1.17 23.46 -1.56
N ILE A 524 0.52 22.31 -1.35
CA ILE A 524 1.01 20.99 -1.78
C ILE A 524 0.07 20.31 -2.78
N ARG A 525 -0.84 21.06 -3.39
CA ARG A 525 -1.77 20.60 -4.44
C ARG A 525 -2.58 19.36 -4.01
N CYS A 526 -2.93 19.29 -2.73
CA CYS A 526 -3.61 18.13 -2.16
C CYS A 526 -5.11 18.39 -1.98
N VAL A 527 -5.91 17.36 -2.26
CA VAL A 527 -7.30 17.21 -1.83
C VAL A 527 -7.34 16.05 -0.84
N HIS A 528 -7.89 16.27 0.34
CA HIS A 528 -7.89 15.30 1.43
C HIS A 528 -9.30 14.94 1.86
N PHE A 529 -9.48 13.68 2.25
CA PHE A 529 -10.73 13.14 2.74
C PHE A 529 -10.54 12.38 4.05
N LEU A 530 -11.54 12.46 4.91
CA LEU A 530 -11.73 11.58 6.06
C LEU A 530 -13.05 10.83 5.89
N VAL A 531 -12.99 9.50 5.85
CA VAL A 531 -14.16 8.62 5.79
C VAL A 531 -14.39 8.03 7.17
N MET A 532 -15.41 8.52 7.87
CA MET A 532 -15.66 8.18 9.27
C MET A 532 -16.42 6.87 9.43
N GLY A 533 -15.91 6.00 10.29
CA GLY A 533 -16.51 4.70 10.62
C GLY A 533 -16.28 3.57 9.60
N VAL A 534 -15.49 3.78 8.53
CA VAL A 534 -15.24 2.77 7.50
C VAL A 534 -14.45 1.55 8.02
N LEU A 535 -13.60 1.73 9.03
CA LEU A 535 -12.82 0.65 9.66
C LEU A 535 -13.52 0.08 10.90
N GLU A 536 -14.71 0.57 11.23
CA GLU A 536 -15.56 0.14 12.34
C GLU A 536 -14.90 0.29 13.72
N GLY A 537 -14.19 -0.73 14.22
CA GLY A 537 -13.51 -0.69 15.53
C GLY A 537 -12.00 -0.44 15.44
N GLY A 538 -11.50 -0.11 14.24
CA GLY A 538 -10.07 0.08 13.97
C GLY A 538 -9.29 -1.22 13.91
N ILE A 539 -7.99 -1.16 13.68
CA ILE A 539 -7.14 -2.33 13.36
C ILE A 539 -7.22 -3.48 14.37
N SER A 540 -7.50 -3.24 15.65
CA SER A 540 -7.58 -4.30 16.65
C SER A 540 -8.82 -5.19 16.53
N CYS A 541 -9.87 -4.71 15.85
CA CYS A 541 -11.13 -5.45 15.70
C CYS A 541 -11.93 -5.11 14.43
N SER A 542 -11.33 -4.52 13.41
CA SER A 542 -11.96 -4.34 12.10
C SER A 542 -12.15 -5.71 11.43
N PRO A 543 -13.31 -6.01 10.83
CA PRO A 543 -13.48 -7.22 10.04
C PRO A 543 -12.93 -7.08 8.61
N ARG A 544 -12.42 -5.89 8.23
CA ARG A 544 -11.90 -5.63 6.90
C ARG A 544 -10.50 -6.19 6.72
N LEU A 545 -10.22 -6.68 5.51
CA LEU A 545 -8.88 -7.11 5.10
C LEU A 545 -7.84 -5.98 5.22
N ASP A 546 -8.22 -4.76 4.83
CA ASP A 546 -7.37 -3.56 4.98
C ASP A 546 -7.77 -2.78 6.25
N GLY A 547 -7.55 -3.37 7.42
CA GLY A 547 -7.87 -2.75 8.72
C GLY A 547 -7.04 -1.52 9.09
N LEU A 548 -5.98 -1.22 8.32
CA LEU A 548 -5.12 -0.03 8.45
C LEU A 548 -5.40 1.03 7.37
N ALA A 549 -6.37 0.77 6.48
CA ALA A 549 -6.64 1.60 5.29
C ALA A 549 -5.40 1.91 4.43
N LYS A 550 -4.36 1.07 4.44
CA LYS A 550 -3.09 1.35 3.73
C LYS A 550 -3.24 1.21 2.22
N SER A 551 -4.19 0.40 1.77
CA SER A 551 -4.50 0.17 0.36
C SER A 551 -5.65 1.05 -0.13
N PHE A 552 -6.33 1.77 0.77
CA PHE A 552 -7.53 2.56 0.44
C PHE A 552 -7.32 3.60 -0.66
N GLY A 553 -6.21 4.35 -0.62
CA GLY A 553 -5.86 5.32 -1.67
C GLY A 553 -5.56 4.67 -3.03
N GLU A 554 -4.76 3.60 -3.04
CA GLU A 554 -4.42 2.82 -4.25
C GLU A 554 -5.67 2.18 -4.87
N PHE A 555 -6.58 1.68 -4.04
CA PHE A 555 -7.88 1.18 -4.48
C PHE A 555 -8.63 2.28 -5.24
N LEU A 556 -8.87 3.44 -4.62
CA LEU A 556 -9.58 4.56 -5.25
C LEU A 556 -8.88 5.08 -6.53
N GLN A 557 -7.56 4.96 -6.61
CA GLN A 557 -6.78 5.31 -7.80
C GLN A 557 -6.99 4.35 -8.98
N SER A 558 -7.44 3.12 -8.71
CA SER A 558 -7.56 2.04 -9.69
C SER A 558 -9.00 1.70 -10.09
N VAL A 559 -10.00 2.07 -9.28
CA VAL A 559 -11.41 1.75 -9.54
C VAL A 559 -11.89 2.34 -10.87
N GLY A 560 -12.59 1.53 -11.66
CA GLY A 560 -13.19 1.91 -12.94
C GLY A 560 -12.31 1.64 -14.17
N PHE A 561 -11.18 0.95 -14.01
CA PHE A 561 -10.29 0.58 -15.11
C PHE A 561 -10.41 -0.89 -15.52
N ASN A 562 -10.95 -1.14 -16.71
CA ASN A 562 -11.12 -2.50 -17.30
C ASN A 562 -10.06 -2.84 -18.38
N GLY A 563 -8.91 -2.16 -18.37
CA GLY A 563 -7.80 -2.38 -19.33
C GLY A 563 -7.45 -1.14 -20.16
N THR A 564 -6.25 -1.15 -20.76
CA THR A 564 -5.80 -0.06 -21.65
C THR A 564 -6.50 -0.13 -23.01
N TYR A 565 -6.91 1.03 -23.55
CA TYR A 565 -7.33 1.12 -24.94
C TYR A 565 -6.13 0.87 -25.88
N GLY A 566 -6.32 0.03 -26.90
CA GLY A 566 -5.28 -0.31 -27.89
C GLY A 566 -5.08 0.76 -28.96
N GLY A 567 -4.27 0.46 -29.98
CA GLY A 567 -3.87 1.42 -31.03
C GLY A 567 -4.89 1.75 -32.12
N PHE A 568 -6.18 1.44 -31.95
CA PHE A 568 -7.24 1.90 -32.88
C PHE A 568 -7.76 3.29 -32.46
N SER A 569 -6.80 4.20 -32.32
CA SER A 569 -6.98 5.58 -31.88
C SER A 569 -5.76 6.39 -32.35
N GLN A 570 -5.92 7.70 -32.48
CA GLN A 570 -4.81 8.60 -32.87
C GLN A 570 -3.65 8.58 -31.85
N TYR A 571 -3.98 8.36 -30.58
CA TYR A 571 -3.02 8.20 -29.50
C TYR A 571 -3.40 6.97 -28.67
N CYS A 572 -2.41 6.21 -28.21
CA CYS A 572 -2.61 5.15 -27.24
C CYS A 572 -1.55 5.23 -26.14
N LEU A 573 -1.96 4.93 -24.90
CA LEU A 573 -1.03 4.82 -23.79
C LEU A 573 -0.34 3.45 -23.87
N ALA A 574 0.99 3.46 -23.89
CA ALA A 574 1.80 2.25 -23.91
C ALA A 574 2.79 2.25 -22.73
N ASP A 575 2.99 1.09 -22.12
CA ASP A 575 4.01 0.94 -21.08
C ASP A 575 5.42 0.98 -21.72
N PRO A 576 6.30 1.90 -21.29
CA PRO A 576 7.64 2.05 -21.87
C PRO A 576 8.52 0.79 -21.65
N LEU A 577 8.19 -0.08 -20.69
CA LEU A 577 8.97 -1.30 -20.42
C LEU A 577 8.61 -2.47 -21.33
N SER A 578 7.37 -2.52 -21.83
CA SER A 578 6.89 -3.56 -22.74
C SER A 578 6.93 -3.17 -24.22
N THR A 579 7.19 -1.90 -24.54
CA THR A 579 7.34 -1.42 -25.92
C THR A 579 8.72 -1.72 -26.53
N VAL A 580 8.73 -1.87 -27.85
CA VAL A 580 9.93 -2.05 -28.68
C VAL A 580 9.97 -0.92 -29.70
N LYS A 581 11.14 -0.31 -29.88
CA LYS A 581 11.34 0.75 -30.88
C LYS A 581 11.29 0.16 -32.29
N VAL A 582 10.61 0.84 -33.19
CA VAL A 582 10.64 0.54 -34.62
C VAL A 582 12.00 0.97 -35.18
N PRO A 583 12.74 0.10 -35.89
CA PRO A 583 13.96 0.49 -36.61
C PRO A 583 13.66 1.58 -37.66
N GLU A 584 14.58 2.53 -37.85
CA GLU A 584 14.38 3.67 -38.76
C GLU A 584 14.20 3.24 -40.22
N GLU A 585 14.67 2.04 -40.59
CA GLU A 585 14.56 1.49 -41.93
C GLU A 585 13.16 0.95 -42.28
N LEU A 586 12.26 0.82 -41.29
CA LEU A 586 10.88 0.35 -41.48
C LEU A 586 9.89 1.51 -41.36
N SER A 587 8.97 1.63 -42.33
CA SER A 587 7.82 2.53 -42.17
C SER A 587 6.83 1.97 -41.14
N ASP A 588 6.05 2.85 -40.51
CA ASP A 588 5.06 2.47 -39.50
C ASP A 588 4.04 1.46 -40.05
N GLU A 589 3.62 1.60 -41.31
CA GLU A 589 2.65 0.69 -41.94
C GLU A 589 3.22 -0.72 -42.14
N ILE A 590 4.52 -0.81 -42.45
CA ILE A 590 5.23 -2.08 -42.61
C ILE A 590 5.56 -2.70 -41.24
N ALA A 591 5.86 -1.87 -40.24
CA ALA A 591 6.14 -2.32 -38.88
C ALA A 591 4.88 -2.82 -38.16
N ALA A 592 3.72 -2.20 -38.36
CA ALA A 592 2.49 -2.49 -37.61
C ALA A 592 2.08 -3.99 -37.61
N PRO A 593 2.07 -4.71 -38.75
CA PRO A 593 1.85 -6.16 -38.76
C PRO A 593 2.85 -6.98 -37.93
N LEU A 594 4.08 -6.51 -37.77
CA LEU A 594 5.16 -7.24 -37.11
C LEU A 594 4.99 -7.28 -35.59
N PHE A 595 4.33 -6.27 -35.00
CA PHE A 595 4.04 -6.18 -33.56
C PHE A 595 3.12 -7.27 -33.02
N CYS A 596 2.41 -7.98 -33.91
CA CYS A 596 1.58 -9.12 -33.53
C CYS A 596 1.82 -10.31 -34.45
N ALA A 597 1.51 -10.17 -35.73
CA ALA A 597 1.58 -11.28 -36.68
C ALA A 597 3.02 -11.72 -36.97
N GLY A 598 3.95 -10.76 -37.10
CA GLY A 598 5.36 -11.04 -37.36
C GLY A 598 6.04 -11.73 -36.18
N VAL A 599 5.95 -11.16 -34.98
CA VAL A 599 6.53 -11.78 -33.78
C VAL A 599 5.92 -13.16 -33.49
N THR A 600 4.62 -13.34 -33.73
CA THR A 600 3.96 -14.65 -33.60
C THR A 600 4.53 -15.67 -34.60
N ALA A 601 4.66 -15.29 -35.87
CA ALA A 601 5.23 -16.14 -36.91
C ALA A 601 6.70 -16.48 -36.62
N TYR A 602 7.49 -15.48 -36.26
CA TYR A 602 8.89 -15.63 -35.88
C TYR A 602 9.06 -16.57 -34.67
N GLY A 603 8.27 -16.37 -33.61
CA GLY A 603 8.27 -17.25 -32.44
C GLY A 603 7.88 -18.70 -32.78
N ALA A 604 6.90 -18.89 -33.66
CA ALA A 604 6.50 -20.21 -34.15
C ALA A 604 7.63 -20.91 -34.93
N ILE A 605 8.29 -20.20 -35.83
CA ILE A 605 9.44 -20.72 -36.61
C ILE A 605 10.62 -21.02 -35.69
N LYS A 606 10.95 -20.13 -34.74
CA LYS A 606 12.02 -20.36 -33.77
C LYS A 606 11.77 -21.62 -32.93
N LYS A 607 10.51 -21.92 -32.61
CA LYS A 607 10.11 -23.17 -31.91
C LYS A 607 10.21 -24.42 -32.80
N ALA A 608 9.88 -24.30 -34.09
CA ALA A 608 10.09 -25.36 -35.08
C ALA A 608 11.58 -25.63 -35.32
N ALA A 609 12.38 -24.58 -35.52
CA ALA A 609 13.82 -24.66 -35.76
C ALA A 609 14.59 -25.40 -34.65
N LYS A 610 14.17 -25.26 -33.39
CA LYS A 610 14.75 -26.03 -32.26
C LYS A 610 14.56 -27.55 -32.37
N ARG A 611 13.68 -28.00 -33.25
CA ARG A 611 13.28 -29.42 -33.43
C ARG A 611 13.54 -29.92 -34.85
N GLN A 612 14.12 -29.08 -35.69
CA GLN A 612 14.39 -29.37 -37.09
C GLN A 612 15.89 -29.48 -37.34
N LEU A 613 16.26 -30.36 -38.26
CA LEU A 613 17.60 -30.36 -38.81
C LEU A 613 17.71 -29.25 -39.87
N PRO A 614 18.86 -28.55 -39.98
CA PRO A 614 19.07 -27.59 -41.05
C PRO A 614 18.76 -28.20 -42.43
N GLY A 615 17.90 -27.54 -43.21
CA GLY A 615 17.46 -28.00 -44.53
C GLY A 615 16.25 -28.96 -44.52
N SER A 616 15.67 -29.29 -43.36
CA SER A 616 14.44 -30.10 -43.28
C SER A 616 13.18 -29.29 -43.62
N LEU A 617 12.18 -29.95 -44.19
CA LEU A 617 10.90 -29.35 -44.56
C LEU A 617 10.10 -28.86 -43.35
N VAL A 618 9.48 -27.68 -43.49
CA VAL A 618 8.46 -27.13 -42.58
C VAL A 618 7.14 -26.93 -43.32
N ASN A 619 6.06 -27.48 -42.78
CA ASN A 619 4.71 -27.28 -43.34
C ASN A 619 4.03 -26.11 -42.63
N ILE A 620 3.34 -25.22 -43.37
CA ILE A 620 2.56 -24.12 -42.80
C ILE A 620 1.10 -24.27 -43.26
N VAL A 621 0.19 -24.48 -42.31
CA VAL A 621 -1.24 -24.68 -42.56
C VAL A 621 -2.00 -23.40 -42.25
N GLY A 622 -2.36 -22.68 -43.31
CA GLY A 622 -3.05 -21.40 -43.31
C GLY A 622 -2.15 -20.27 -43.81
N SER A 623 -2.60 -19.52 -44.82
CA SER A 623 -1.85 -18.42 -45.45
C SER A 623 -2.42 -17.03 -45.13
N GLY A 624 -3.23 -16.92 -44.07
CA GLY A 624 -3.74 -15.64 -43.56
C GLY A 624 -2.60 -14.76 -43.01
N GLY A 625 -2.93 -13.67 -42.32
CA GLY A 625 -1.87 -12.68 -42.05
C GLY A 625 -0.76 -13.10 -41.06
N VAL A 626 -0.88 -14.20 -40.30
CA VAL A 626 0.29 -14.81 -39.60
C VAL A 626 1.03 -15.76 -40.54
N GLY A 627 0.28 -16.58 -41.28
CA GLY A 627 0.83 -17.58 -42.20
C GLY A 627 1.69 -17.00 -43.32
N HIS A 628 1.29 -15.88 -43.92
CA HIS A 628 2.11 -15.24 -44.94
C HIS A 628 3.45 -14.74 -44.39
N LEU A 629 3.50 -14.27 -43.13
CA LEU A 629 4.76 -13.85 -42.50
C LEU A 629 5.61 -15.06 -42.12
N ALA A 630 4.98 -16.16 -41.69
CA ALA A 630 5.70 -17.41 -41.50
C ALA A 630 6.36 -17.87 -42.81
N ILE A 631 5.63 -17.81 -43.93
CA ILE A 631 6.16 -18.11 -45.27
C ILE A 631 7.32 -17.18 -45.64
N ILE A 632 7.21 -15.86 -45.40
CA ILE A 632 8.29 -14.92 -45.71
C ILE A 632 9.52 -15.18 -44.84
N HIS A 633 9.35 -15.60 -43.59
CA HIS A 633 10.45 -15.91 -42.68
C HIS A 633 11.13 -17.26 -42.98
N SER A 634 10.40 -18.26 -43.47
CA SER A 634 10.95 -19.60 -43.75
C SER A 634 11.31 -19.84 -45.22
N GLY A 635 10.77 -19.05 -46.15
CA GLY A 635 10.69 -19.41 -47.56
C GLY A 635 9.55 -20.40 -47.85
N ALA A 636 9.14 -20.49 -49.12
CA ALA A 636 8.19 -21.51 -49.59
C ALA A 636 8.66 -22.11 -50.91
N ASP A 637 8.89 -23.42 -50.91
CA ASP A 637 9.27 -24.19 -52.11
C ASP A 637 8.05 -24.72 -52.88
N ALA A 638 6.89 -24.87 -52.21
CA ALA A 638 5.63 -25.31 -52.81
C ALA A 638 4.41 -24.74 -52.05
N VAL A 639 3.29 -24.54 -52.75
CA VAL A 639 2.01 -24.07 -52.18
C VAL A 639 0.87 -24.96 -52.65
N PHE A 640 0.05 -25.43 -51.69
CA PHE A 640 -1.06 -26.35 -51.96
C PHE A 640 -2.39 -25.80 -51.40
N ASN A 641 -3.50 -26.17 -52.04
CA ASN A 641 -4.83 -25.88 -51.52
C ASN A 641 -5.34 -27.09 -50.73
N SER A 642 -5.32 -26.99 -49.41
CA SER A 642 -5.71 -28.07 -48.48
C SER A 642 -7.17 -28.55 -48.61
N LEU A 643 -8.02 -27.85 -49.38
CA LEU A 643 -9.38 -28.30 -49.70
C LEU A 643 -9.44 -29.24 -50.90
N THR A 644 -8.46 -29.17 -51.79
CA THR A 644 -8.50 -29.82 -53.12
C THR A 644 -7.31 -30.73 -53.39
N THR A 645 -6.18 -30.51 -52.72
CA THR A 645 -4.98 -31.34 -52.82
C THR A 645 -5.11 -32.55 -51.88
N PRO A 646 -5.03 -33.80 -52.39
CA PRO A 646 -5.02 -34.99 -51.54
C PRO A 646 -3.81 -34.99 -50.59
N MET A 647 -4.03 -35.31 -49.32
CA MET A 647 -3.02 -35.19 -48.26
C MET A 647 -1.81 -36.09 -48.50
N GLU A 648 -2.02 -37.25 -49.11
CA GLU A 648 -1.00 -38.25 -49.42
C GLU A 648 0.02 -37.76 -50.46
N THR A 649 -0.31 -36.69 -51.18
CA THR A 649 0.59 -36.06 -52.16
C THR A 649 1.52 -35.01 -51.54
N ILE A 650 1.37 -34.73 -50.24
CA ILE A 650 2.16 -33.73 -49.51
C ILE A 650 3.26 -34.43 -48.71
N GLU A 651 4.48 -33.95 -48.87
CA GLU A 651 5.63 -34.45 -48.12
C GLU A 651 5.48 -34.19 -46.62
N LEU A 652 5.79 -35.20 -45.80
CA LEU A 652 5.66 -35.11 -44.35
C LEU A 652 6.79 -34.26 -43.78
N ALA A 653 6.44 -33.24 -42.98
CA ALA A 653 7.43 -32.33 -42.39
C ALA A 653 7.76 -32.72 -40.94
N GLN A 654 9.01 -32.44 -40.52
CA GLN A 654 9.44 -32.58 -39.13
C GLN A 654 8.71 -31.61 -38.20
N SER A 655 8.32 -30.44 -38.71
CA SER A 655 7.45 -29.52 -37.98
C SER A 655 6.37 -28.97 -38.90
N THR A 656 5.15 -28.90 -38.37
CA THR A 656 4.00 -28.32 -39.06
C THR A 656 3.42 -27.20 -38.21
N LEU A 657 3.46 -25.97 -38.72
CA LEU A 657 2.84 -24.81 -38.09
C LEU A 657 1.38 -24.76 -38.50
N VAL A 658 0.47 -24.74 -37.52
CA VAL A 658 -0.97 -24.59 -37.76
C VAL A 658 -1.39 -23.21 -37.28
N VAL A 659 -1.55 -22.29 -38.24
CA VAL A 659 -1.88 -20.88 -37.95
C VAL A 659 -3.36 -20.56 -38.11
N SER A 660 -4.14 -21.48 -38.69
CA SER A 660 -5.59 -21.41 -38.76
C SER A 660 -6.22 -21.92 -37.46
N GLY A 661 -7.23 -21.20 -36.95
CA GLY A 661 -8.06 -21.64 -35.83
C GLY A 661 -9.15 -22.65 -36.21
N SER A 662 -9.04 -23.34 -37.34
CA SER A 662 -10.05 -24.34 -37.73
C SER A 662 -9.63 -25.75 -37.30
N ILE A 663 -10.57 -26.54 -36.76
CA ILE A 663 -10.32 -27.94 -36.37
C ILE A 663 -9.77 -28.75 -37.55
N ARG A 664 -10.28 -28.52 -38.76
CA ARG A 664 -9.81 -29.18 -39.98
C ARG A 664 -8.34 -28.88 -40.29
N ALA A 665 -7.85 -27.67 -40.00
CA ALA A 665 -6.44 -27.34 -40.20
C ALA A 665 -5.53 -28.12 -39.24
N TYR A 666 -5.97 -28.36 -38.00
CA TYR A 666 -5.25 -29.21 -37.05
C TYR A 666 -5.19 -30.65 -37.50
N GLN A 667 -6.33 -31.23 -37.92
CA GLN A 667 -6.38 -32.59 -38.46
C GLN A 667 -5.48 -32.75 -39.69
N PHE A 668 -5.54 -31.78 -40.60
CA PHE A 668 -4.69 -31.74 -41.79
C PHE A 668 -3.21 -31.64 -41.41
N GLY A 669 -2.87 -30.73 -40.47
CA GLY A 669 -1.51 -30.55 -39.98
C GLY A 669 -0.93 -31.80 -39.32
N MET A 670 -1.73 -32.52 -38.54
CA MET A 670 -1.33 -33.80 -37.95
C MET A 670 -1.04 -34.86 -39.02
N GLY A 671 -1.85 -34.92 -40.07
CA GLY A 671 -1.68 -35.88 -41.16
C GLY A 671 -0.39 -35.66 -41.97
N ILE A 672 0.02 -34.41 -42.16
CA ILE A 672 1.24 -34.05 -42.93
C ILE A 672 2.50 -33.85 -42.07
N THR A 673 2.45 -34.25 -40.80
CA THR A 673 3.63 -34.23 -39.91
C THR A 673 4.32 -35.59 -39.96
N GLN A 674 5.64 -35.72 -39.89
CA GLN A 674 6.27 -37.05 -39.90
C GLN A 674 6.23 -37.72 -38.51
N VAL A 675 6.65 -38.99 -38.45
CA VAL A 675 6.91 -39.69 -37.18
C VAL A 675 7.98 -38.94 -36.39
N ARG A 676 7.79 -38.77 -35.07
CA ARG A 676 8.59 -37.91 -34.18
C ARG A 676 8.54 -36.42 -34.51
N GLY A 677 7.56 -35.99 -35.32
CA GLY A 677 7.37 -34.61 -35.71
C GLY A 677 6.57 -33.79 -34.69
N ALA A 678 6.62 -32.47 -34.85
CA ALA A 678 5.98 -31.51 -33.96
C ALA A 678 4.96 -30.62 -34.68
N ILE A 679 3.76 -30.52 -34.12
CA ILE A 679 2.75 -29.53 -34.52
C ILE A 679 2.93 -28.29 -33.65
N ILE A 680 3.24 -27.15 -34.28
CA ILE A 680 3.31 -25.85 -33.62
C ILE A 680 1.95 -25.17 -33.76
N ALA A 681 1.19 -25.19 -32.68
CA ALA A 681 -0.18 -24.67 -32.60
C ALA A 681 -0.17 -23.16 -32.35
N VAL A 682 -0.60 -22.39 -33.36
CA VAL A 682 -0.66 -20.91 -33.32
C VAL A 682 -2.12 -20.43 -33.37
N GLY A 683 -2.92 -20.93 -34.30
CA GLY A 683 -4.33 -20.54 -34.42
C GLY A 683 -5.19 -21.26 -33.39
N ALA A 684 -5.88 -20.54 -32.52
CA ALA A 684 -6.73 -21.17 -31.50
C ALA A 684 -8.11 -21.53 -32.06
N PRO A 685 -8.54 -22.81 -32.04
CA PRO A 685 -9.91 -23.16 -32.38
C PRO A 685 -10.90 -22.75 -31.30
N HIS A 686 -12.11 -22.35 -31.71
CA HIS A 686 -13.21 -21.97 -30.80
C HIS A 686 -13.81 -23.17 -30.06
N GLU A 687 -13.59 -24.38 -30.57
CA GLU A 687 -14.09 -25.64 -30.01
C GLU A 687 -12.91 -26.59 -29.73
N LEU A 688 -13.14 -27.59 -28.89
CA LEU A 688 -12.16 -28.65 -28.64
C LEU A 688 -11.88 -29.41 -29.95
N PHE A 689 -10.60 -29.47 -30.36
CA PHE A 689 -10.22 -30.31 -31.49
C PHE A 689 -9.94 -31.74 -31.00
N PRO A 690 -10.54 -32.77 -31.63
CA PRO A 690 -10.30 -34.15 -31.26
C PRO A 690 -8.92 -34.60 -31.77
N CYS A 691 -8.15 -35.27 -30.90
CA CYS A 691 -6.84 -35.83 -31.22
C CYS A 691 -6.85 -37.35 -31.02
N ASN A 692 -6.35 -38.11 -32.00
CA ASN A 692 -6.28 -39.56 -31.91
C ASN A 692 -5.05 -39.99 -31.07
N VAL A 693 -5.30 -40.43 -29.84
CA VAL A 693 -4.23 -40.81 -28.89
C VAL A 693 -3.37 -41.96 -29.43
N THR A 694 -3.99 -42.95 -30.09
CA THR A 694 -3.24 -44.07 -30.68
C THR A 694 -2.27 -43.58 -31.75
N GLU A 695 -2.71 -42.65 -32.60
CA GLU A 695 -1.87 -42.04 -33.62
C GLU A 695 -0.73 -41.20 -33.01
N MET A 696 -1.02 -40.40 -31.98
CA MET A 696 0.01 -39.64 -31.25
C MET A 696 1.09 -40.54 -30.67
N VAL A 697 0.69 -41.67 -30.07
CA VAL A 697 1.61 -42.65 -29.46
C VAL A 697 2.43 -43.36 -30.53
N LEU A 698 1.78 -43.92 -31.56
CA LEU A 698 2.46 -44.71 -32.59
C LEU A 698 3.41 -43.88 -33.45
N ARG A 699 3.08 -42.61 -33.70
CA ARG A 699 3.91 -41.70 -34.49
C ARG A 699 4.78 -40.79 -33.63
N GLU A 700 4.76 -40.93 -32.29
CA GLU A 700 5.49 -40.08 -31.34
C GLU A 700 5.31 -38.57 -31.62
N LEU A 701 4.08 -38.14 -31.91
CA LEU A 701 3.79 -36.73 -32.27
C LEU A 701 3.77 -35.82 -31.03
N SER A 702 4.28 -34.60 -31.20
CA SER A 702 4.20 -33.54 -30.19
C SER A 702 3.29 -32.40 -30.65
N ILE A 703 2.45 -31.86 -29.76
CA ILE A 703 1.68 -30.63 -30.00
C ILE A 703 2.19 -29.55 -29.04
N ILE A 704 2.60 -28.41 -29.58
CA ILE A 704 3.25 -27.34 -28.83
C ILE A 704 2.54 -26.02 -29.14
N ALA A 705 1.91 -25.44 -28.13
CA ALA A 705 1.28 -24.14 -28.26
C ALA A 705 2.30 -22.99 -28.30
N THR A 706 1.98 -21.96 -29.07
CA THR A 706 2.66 -20.69 -29.03
C THR A 706 1.67 -19.55 -29.13
N ASN A 707 1.90 -18.51 -28.33
CA ASN A 707 1.10 -17.30 -28.32
C ASN A 707 2.07 -16.12 -28.36
N GLN A 708 2.00 -15.33 -29.43
CA GLN A 708 2.88 -14.16 -29.65
C GLN A 708 4.37 -14.51 -29.50
N GLY A 709 5.16 -13.55 -29.03
CA GLY A 709 6.54 -13.74 -28.62
C GLY A 709 6.95 -12.69 -27.58
N THR A 710 8.10 -12.90 -26.98
CA THR A 710 8.70 -12.00 -25.99
C THR A 710 9.10 -10.66 -26.60
N ARG A 711 9.33 -9.64 -25.76
CA ARG A 711 9.90 -8.35 -26.17
C ARG A 711 11.18 -8.51 -26.99
N GLN A 712 12.03 -9.46 -26.60
CA GLN A 712 13.25 -9.79 -27.32
C GLN A 712 12.96 -10.39 -28.70
N GLU A 713 12.02 -11.32 -28.81
CA GLU A 713 11.62 -11.91 -30.10
C GLU A 713 10.98 -10.87 -31.03
N LEU A 714 10.24 -9.88 -30.50
CA LEU A 714 9.73 -8.77 -31.28
C LEU A 714 10.86 -7.89 -31.82
N ALA A 715 11.84 -7.55 -30.98
CA ALA A 715 13.02 -6.79 -31.42
C ALA A 715 13.84 -7.54 -32.48
N GLU A 716 14.04 -8.85 -32.31
CA GLU A 716 14.68 -9.72 -33.31
C GLU A 716 13.89 -9.75 -34.62
N SER A 717 12.56 -9.90 -34.56
CA SER A 717 11.68 -9.93 -35.73
C SER A 717 11.72 -8.61 -36.51
N LEU A 718 11.65 -7.46 -35.82
CA LEU A 718 11.77 -6.13 -36.43
C LEU A 718 13.14 -5.91 -37.05
N SER A 719 14.22 -6.26 -36.35
CA SER A 719 15.59 -6.14 -36.85
C SER A 719 15.84 -7.02 -38.07
N MET A 720 15.33 -8.26 -38.07
CA MET A 720 15.40 -9.14 -39.22
C MET A 720 14.62 -8.58 -40.40
N ALA A 721 13.44 -7.98 -40.15
CA ALA A 721 12.66 -7.40 -41.22
C ALA A 721 13.33 -6.18 -41.87
N ALA A 722 13.94 -5.33 -41.06
CA ALA A 722 14.76 -4.20 -41.53
C ALA A 722 15.96 -4.68 -42.37
N SER A 723 16.73 -5.62 -41.85
CA SER A 723 18.00 -6.07 -42.48
C SER A 723 17.80 -6.93 -43.73
N HIS A 724 16.72 -7.70 -43.83
CA HIS A 724 16.47 -8.62 -44.93
C HIS A 724 15.33 -8.17 -45.86
N ASN A 725 14.87 -6.92 -45.71
CA ASN A 725 13.82 -6.31 -46.52
C ASN A 725 12.51 -7.14 -46.54
N ILE A 726 12.12 -7.68 -45.39
CA ILE A 726 10.88 -8.45 -45.22
C ILE A 726 9.71 -7.47 -45.16
N LYS A 727 8.83 -7.54 -46.16
CA LYS A 727 7.64 -6.67 -46.24
C LYS A 727 6.37 -7.49 -46.08
N PRO A 728 5.58 -7.26 -45.03
CA PRO A 728 4.23 -7.83 -44.93
C PRO A 728 3.39 -7.39 -46.13
N LEU A 729 2.50 -8.26 -46.60
CA LEU A 729 1.48 -7.86 -47.56
C LEU A 729 0.44 -7.05 -46.80
N ILE A 730 0.36 -5.75 -47.11
CA ILE A 730 -0.55 -4.83 -46.43
C ILE A 730 -1.55 -4.20 -47.40
N LEU A 731 -2.76 -3.97 -46.89
CA LEU A 731 -3.75 -3.07 -47.46
C LEU A 731 -3.95 -1.92 -46.47
N THR A 732 -3.53 -0.71 -46.84
CA THR A 732 -3.76 0.46 -46.00
C THR A 732 -5.17 1.00 -46.20
N ARG A 733 -5.85 1.34 -45.10
CA ARG A 733 -7.15 2.01 -45.07
C ARG A 733 -7.12 3.16 -44.09
N HIS A 734 -8.03 4.12 -44.20
CA HIS A 734 -8.22 5.10 -43.15
C HIS A 734 -9.05 4.50 -42.00
N VAL A 735 -8.84 4.94 -40.76
CA VAL A 735 -9.58 4.42 -39.58
C VAL A 735 -11.10 4.56 -39.72
N ASP A 736 -11.59 5.55 -40.47
CA ASP A 736 -13.02 5.73 -40.78
C ASP A 736 -13.62 4.51 -41.52
N GLU A 737 -12.80 3.74 -42.23
CA GLU A 737 -13.21 2.55 -42.98
C GLU A 737 -13.11 1.25 -42.14
N ILE A 738 -12.89 1.34 -40.83
CA ILE A 738 -12.66 0.18 -39.95
C ILE A 738 -13.77 -0.86 -40.04
N ASN A 739 -15.04 -0.43 -40.07
CA ASN A 739 -16.19 -1.32 -40.16
C ASN A 739 -16.22 -2.10 -41.47
N GLU A 740 -15.79 -1.49 -42.57
CA GLU A 740 -15.69 -2.15 -43.88
C GLU A 740 -14.51 -3.12 -43.92
N GLY A 741 -13.37 -2.71 -43.36
CA GLY A 741 -12.20 -3.58 -43.24
C GLY A 741 -12.48 -4.84 -42.40
N VAL A 742 -13.26 -4.72 -41.32
CA VAL A 742 -13.70 -5.87 -40.51
C VAL A 742 -14.65 -6.78 -41.29
N LYS A 743 -15.60 -6.22 -42.06
CA LYS A 743 -16.48 -7.02 -42.94
C LYS A 743 -15.68 -7.80 -43.98
N ASP A 744 -14.69 -7.18 -44.60
CA ASP A 744 -13.82 -7.84 -45.58
C ASP A 744 -12.96 -8.94 -44.94
N LEU A 745 -12.49 -8.74 -43.71
CA LEU A 745 -11.76 -9.76 -42.95
C LEU A 745 -12.65 -10.98 -42.68
N ILE A 746 -13.86 -10.77 -42.16
CA ILE A 746 -14.84 -11.83 -41.88
C ILE A 746 -15.22 -12.56 -43.18
N GLY A 747 -15.36 -11.82 -44.28
CA GLY A 747 -15.63 -12.37 -45.61
C GLY A 747 -14.45 -13.06 -46.28
N GLY A 748 -13.27 -13.12 -45.64
CA GLY A 748 -12.07 -13.75 -46.20
C GLY A 748 -11.47 -13.02 -47.41
N LYS A 749 -11.80 -11.73 -47.60
CA LYS A 749 -11.39 -10.91 -48.74
C LYS A 749 -10.05 -10.18 -48.52
N VAL A 750 -9.51 -10.25 -47.31
CA VAL A 750 -8.24 -9.58 -46.96
C VAL A 750 -7.06 -10.47 -47.34
N THR A 751 -6.20 -9.96 -48.22
CA THR A 751 -4.87 -10.55 -48.49
C THR A 751 -3.85 -9.96 -47.51
N GLY A 752 -3.17 -10.81 -46.74
CA GLY A 752 -2.17 -10.37 -45.75
C GLY A 752 -2.78 -9.67 -44.53
N ARG A 753 -2.58 -8.35 -44.41
CA ARG A 753 -3.06 -7.52 -43.29
C ARG A 753 -3.68 -6.21 -43.76
N THR A 754 -4.81 -5.85 -43.18
CA THR A 754 -5.31 -4.47 -43.27
C THR A 754 -4.62 -3.63 -42.20
N VAL A 755 -4.02 -2.51 -42.58
CA VAL A 755 -3.39 -1.53 -41.67
C VAL A 755 -4.19 -0.24 -41.73
N PHE A 756 -4.61 0.26 -40.59
CA PHE A 756 -5.39 1.50 -40.53
C PHE A 756 -4.48 2.68 -40.24
N ASN A 757 -4.50 3.69 -41.12
CA ASN A 757 -3.90 4.98 -40.85
C ASN A 757 -4.85 5.79 -39.95
N MET A 758 -4.30 6.31 -38.85
CA MET A 758 -5.02 7.12 -37.87
C MET A 758 -5.04 8.61 -38.24
N TRP A 759 -4.19 9.01 -39.20
CA TRP A 759 -4.01 10.39 -39.63
C TRP A 759 -4.50 10.54 -41.08
N LYS A 760 -5.08 11.70 -41.38
CA LYS A 760 -5.55 12.06 -42.73
C LYS A 760 -4.43 12.61 -43.60
#